data_AF-A0A945U1Y4-F1
#
_entry.id   AF-A0A945U1Y4-F1
#
_cell.length_a   1.000
_cell.length_b   1.000
_cell.length_c   1.000
_cell.angle_alpha   90.00
_cell.angle_beta   90.00
_cell.angle_gamma   90.00
#
_symmetry.space_group_name_H-M   'P 1'
#
loop_
_entity.id
_entity.type
_entity.pdbx_description
1 polymer ?
#
loop_
_entity_poly.entity_id
_entity_poly.type
_entity_poly.pdbx_seq_one_letter_code
_entity_poly.pdbx_strand_id
1 'polypeptide(L)'
;MTSAKASNDDVPLRWLVAALTVCGLMVSACGSSEMELGRESVDTVSSKVVPNEPESIQPLLIAISVHVEGWSQEARNQDMFGIHRDNLLGLAEEVAAGGGVLTFELSDVFMEAVAVWDDDILDQFVALGHSVAVHADAGGSGVPTLAALTETLTQKRQTLAGLGIVTEHVSGICSAGPWVEAALAAGFTSTNGGVAYCATSMDPELVAPQDQWVFECQSPADCHGAPPVSEDRRYHPFYADSSTDWMASEATEGLLVISSESGHSLACLDRSSSGEDDKCIATEFDLEVVSDTLEEYLAARVPERTTALVYSWSIGNLPEPGFGTELVATFAETVSAGEAIWVGTGEIDEDPVAEETVIAETVVEETVAAVEQVLIGLSTMISIHAHLDRDWQPYTDESMTEVDTGLLEATSALIMSTVDLLNGHGLVANFQMSYGMAGALCDSTDGQAIMAALLAAGHEIGIHTHGSAFVASTYDALVDGCGVTPVTASGIQFSIAVAGDPQSGAQEWLTEVEALGMSTVLAGLGLSANPQSFVCDTYDGETADRAANGLLHSWLAEPDDICLSDSSGTLAIVTHSDRDTRALAGVDTSIDNIDVNDFALWGAQLDEAIVAADAASTWGIVMALPAMMVDGRADPAVLAAFDTFLGELAARAVAGEIVSITASGAGSLLG
;
A
#
# COMPACT_ATOMS: atom_id res chain seq x y z
N MET A 1 -7.49 -40.84 57.22
CA MET A 1 -8.72 -40.60 58.01
C MET A 1 -9.41 -39.41 57.35
N THR A 2 -10.27 -39.67 56.36
CA THR A 2 -11.77 -39.57 56.39
C THR A 2 -12.27 -38.12 56.48
N SER A 3 -13.24 -37.59 55.72
CA SER A 3 -14.03 -37.98 54.55
C SER A 3 -15.02 -36.82 54.26
N ALA A 4 -15.09 -36.36 53.00
CA ALA A 4 -16.24 -35.93 52.16
C ALA A 4 -17.46 -35.06 52.63
N LYS A 5 -17.85 -34.17 51.66
CA LYS A 5 -19.19 -33.74 51.14
C LYS A 5 -20.10 -32.82 51.99
N ALA A 6 -20.94 -31.90 51.48
CA ALA A 6 -21.43 -31.41 50.17
C ALA A 6 -21.90 -29.91 50.38
N SER A 7 -22.34 -29.04 49.45
CA SER A 7 -23.29 -29.18 48.33
C SER A 7 -23.41 -27.90 47.46
N ASN A 8 -23.65 -28.13 46.16
CA ASN A 8 -24.58 -27.54 45.16
C ASN A 8 -24.69 -26.03 44.84
N ASP A 9 -24.47 -25.77 43.53
CA ASP A 9 -25.34 -25.18 42.49
C ASP A 9 -25.72 -23.69 42.61
N ASP A 10 -25.22 -22.82 41.74
CA ASP A 10 -25.50 -22.59 40.29
C ASP A 10 -26.66 -21.61 40.04
N VAL A 11 -26.31 -20.53 39.34
CA VAL A 11 -27.22 -19.58 38.68
C VAL A 11 -27.12 -19.85 37.18
N PRO A 12 -28.20 -20.22 36.46
CA PRO A 12 -28.11 -20.41 35.03
C PRO A 12 -28.78 -19.30 34.22
N LEU A 13 -28.15 -19.11 33.07
CA LEU A 13 -28.48 -18.33 31.89
C LEU A 13 -29.43 -19.15 30.95
N ARG A 14 -30.11 -18.46 30.03
CA ARG A 14 -30.59 -18.90 28.68
C ARG A 14 -32.08 -19.28 28.42
N TRP A 15 -32.67 -18.49 27.50
CA TRP A 15 -33.44 -18.80 26.27
C TRP A 15 -34.60 -19.83 26.23
N LEU A 16 -35.77 -19.45 25.64
CA LEU A 16 -36.55 -20.17 24.59
C LEU A 16 -37.84 -19.38 24.21
N VAL A 17 -38.06 -19.00 22.93
CA VAL A 17 -38.87 -19.64 21.86
C VAL A 17 -40.40 -19.68 22.04
N ALA A 18 -41.09 -18.98 21.10
CA ALA A 18 -42.37 -19.19 20.40
C ALA A 18 -43.61 -19.83 21.10
N ALA A 19 -44.75 -19.10 21.06
CA ALA A 19 -45.88 -19.33 20.14
C ALA A 19 -47.29 -18.99 20.73
N LEU A 20 -48.17 -18.49 19.84
CA LEU A 20 -49.62 -18.75 19.70
C LEU A 20 -50.70 -17.85 20.37
N THR A 21 -51.43 -17.09 19.52
CA THR A 21 -52.90 -17.19 19.22
C THR A 21 -53.78 -15.91 19.35
N VAL A 22 -54.21 -15.40 18.18
CA VAL A 22 -55.59 -14.94 17.77
C VAL A 22 -56.29 -13.75 18.45
N CYS A 23 -56.62 -12.76 17.63
CA CYS A 23 -58.00 -12.26 17.44
C CYS A 23 -58.13 -11.62 16.04
N GLY A 24 -59.26 -11.85 15.36
CA GLY A 24 -59.48 -11.46 13.96
C GLY A 24 -60.72 -10.60 13.71
N LEU A 25 -60.84 -10.27 12.41
CA LEU A 25 -62.05 -10.00 11.59
C LEU A 25 -62.93 -8.76 11.83
N MET A 26 -63.07 -7.94 10.77
CA MET A 26 -64.31 -7.59 10.01
C MET A 26 -63.92 -6.83 8.71
N VAL A 27 -64.09 -7.37 7.48
CA VAL A 27 -65.27 -7.35 6.54
C VAL A 27 -65.52 -5.93 5.94
N SER A 28 -65.55 -5.65 4.62
CA SER A 28 -66.39 -6.23 3.55
C SER A 28 -65.97 -5.85 2.11
N ALA A 29 -66.44 -6.64 1.14
CA ALA A 29 -66.19 -6.61 -0.30
C ALA A 29 -67.26 -5.89 -1.16
N CYS A 30 -66.92 -5.57 -2.43
CA CYS A 30 -67.71 -5.56 -3.68
C CYS A 30 -66.92 -4.79 -4.76
N GLY A 31 -66.77 -5.16 -6.04
CA GLY A 31 -67.38 -6.19 -6.88
C GLY A 31 -66.71 -6.20 -8.28
N SER A 32 -67.05 -7.19 -9.08
CA SER A 32 -66.53 -7.54 -10.40
C SER A 32 -67.22 -6.83 -11.56
N SER A 33 -66.54 -6.74 -12.72
CA SER A 33 -67.14 -6.99 -14.05
C SER A 33 -66.09 -7.05 -15.16
N GLU A 34 -66.03 -8.20 -15.85
CA GLU A 34 -65.45 -8.39 -17.19
C GLU A 34 -66.31 -7.71 -18.26
N MET A 35 -65.70 -7.31 -19.38
CA MET A 35 -66.39 -7.23 -20.67
C MET A 35 -65.41 -7.48 -21.82
N GLU A 36 -65.54 -8.66 -22.45
CA GLU A 36 -64.94 -9.01 -23.75
C GLU A 36 -65.46 -8.10 -24.87
N LEU A 37 -64.62 -7.82 -25.87
CA LEU A 37 -65.02 -7.68 -27.27
C LEU A 37 -63.78 -7.80 -28.18
N GLY A 38 -63.65 -8.94 -28.85
CA GLY A 38 -62.65 -9.16 -29.90
C GLY A 38 -63.03 -8.51 -31.23
N ARG A 39 -62.02 -8.05 -31.98
CA ARG A 39 -62.03 -8.03 -33.46
C ARG A 39 -60.60 -7.91 -34.02
N GLU A 40 -60.34 -8.73 -35.03
CA GLU A 40 -59.08 -8.95 -35.72
C GLU A 40 -58.51 -7.74 -36.51
N SER A 41 -57.18 -7.67 -36.47
CA SER A 41 -56.19 -7.56 -37.56
C SER A 41 -55.89 -6.25 -38.33
N VAL A 42 -54.57 -6.03 -38.44
CA VAL A 42 -53.74 -5.46 -39.51
C VAL A 42 -53.15 -4.04 -39.32
N ASP A 43 -51.81 -4.05 -39.19
CA ASP A 43 -50.77 -3.11 -39.59
C ASP A 43 -50.70 -1.69 -38.98
N THR A 44 -49.76 -1.50 -38.04
CA THR A 44 -48.43 -0.90 -38.28
C THR A 44 -47.77 -0.55 -36.93
N VAL A 45 -47.09 -1.52 -36.31
CA VAL A 45 -46.15 -1.20 -35.24
C VAL A 45 -44.85 -0.80 -35.92
N SER A 46 -44.61 0.51 -35.97
CA SER A 46 -43.26 1.04 -36.08
C SER A 46 -42.50 0.54 -34.85
N SER A 47 -41.74 -0.54 -35.02
CA SER A 47 -40.73 -0.93 -34.05
C SER A 47 -39.71 0.20 -34.02
N LYS A 48 -39.84 1.09 -33.04
CA LYS A 48 -38.66 1.77 -32.51
C LYS A 48 -37.74 0.64 -32.07
N VAL A 49 -36.74 0.36 -32.88
CA VAL A 49 -35.51 -0.28 -32.42
C VAL A 49 -35.02 0.64 -31.32
N VAL A 50 -35.24 0.23 -30.07
CA VAL A 50 -34.46 0.75 -28.95
C VAL A 50 -33.05 0.27 -29.29
N PRO A 51 -32.06 1.18 -29.47
CA PRO A 51 -30.68 0.73 -29.56
C PRO A 51 -30.42 -0.08 -28.29
N ASN A 52 -29.93 -1.32 -28.42
CA ASN A 52 -29.34 -1.99 -27.27
C ASN A 52 -28.31 -1.00 -26.70
N GLU A 53 -28.46 -0.67 -25.41
CA GLU A 53 -27.36 -0.04 -24.68
C GLU A 53 -26.12 -0.91 -24.89
N PRO A 54 -24.94 -0.33 -25.13
CA PRO A 54 -23.72 -1.14 -25.20
C PRO A 54 -23.63 -1.95 -23.90
N GLU A 55 -23.52 -3.27 -24.01
CA GLU A 55 -23.28 -4.13 -22.85
C GLU A 55 -22.02 -3.61 -22.15
N SER A 56 -22.15 -3.26 -20.87
CA SER A 56 -21.06 -2.71 -20.07
C SER A 56 -19.97 -3.77 -19.92
N ILE A 57 -18.77 -3.46 -20.41
CA ILE A 57 -17.58 -4.30 -20.19
C ILE A 57 -17.25 -4.22 -18.70
N GLN A 58 -17.08 -5.38 -18.05
CA GLN A 58 -16.74 -5.44 -16.64
C GLN A 58 -15.29 -4.98 -16.39
N PRO A 59 -14.97 -4.45 -15.21
CA PRO A 59 -13.59 -4.17 -14.82
C PRO A 59 -12.74 -5.45 -14.87
N LEU A 60 -11.46 -5.29 -15.21
CA LEU A 60 -10.46 -6.35 -15.05
C LEU A 60 -10.27 -6.64 -13.56
N LEU A 61 -10.32 -7.91 -13.16
CA LEU A 61 -9.98 -8.30 -11.79
C LEU A 61 -8.46 -8.46 -11.68
N ILE A 62 -7.83 -7.72 -10.77
CA ILE A 62 -6.40 -7.83 -10.47
C ILE A 62 -6.25 -8.55 -9.14
N ALA A 63 -5.42 -9.59 -9.10
CA ALA A 63 -5.06 -10.27 -7.86
C ALA A 63 -3.59 -10.67 -7.83
N ILE A 64 -2.98 -10.60 -6.65
CA ILE A 64 -1.63 -11.13 -6.42
C ILE A 64 -1.73 -12.19 -5.33
N SER A 65 -1.30 -13.40 -5.69
CA SER A 65 -1.16 -14.53 -4.79
C SER A 65 0.28 -14.58 -4.28
N VAL A 66 0.45 -14.49 -2.97
CA VAL A 66 1.75 -14.59 -2.30
C VAL A 66 1.86 -15.97 -1.67
N HIS A 67 2.68 -16.85 -2.25
CA HIS A 67 3.01 -18.13 -1.62
C HIS A 67 3.97 -17.86 -0.46
N VAL A 68 3.49 -18.04 0.77
CA VAL A 68 4.29 -17.84 1.99
C VAL A 68 5.11 -19.10 2.28
N GLU A 69 6.25 -19.19 1.60
CA GLU A 69 7.12 -20.36 1.57
C GLU A 69 8.63 -20.00 1.51
N GLY A 70 9.51 -21.01 1.46
CA GLY A 70 10.97 -20.82 1.37
C GLY A 70 11.72 -20.83 2.70
N TRP A 71 11.00 -20.80 3.84
CA TRP A 71 11.57 -20.81 5.18
C TRP A 71 11.13 -22.07 5.93
N SER A 72 12.08 -22.88 6.42
CA SER A 72 11.79 -24.27 6.87
C SER A 72 11.87 -24.49 8.38
N GLN A 73 12.28 -23.49 9.17
CA GLN A 73 12.46 -23.63 10.62
C GLN A 73 11.62 -22.65 11.44
N GLU A 74 10.64 -21.97 10.84
CA GLU A 74 9.86 -20.92 11.48
C GLU A 74 9.11 -21.42 12.73
N ALA A 75 8.51 -22.61 12.66
CA ALA A 75 7.86 -23.23 13.81
C ALA A 75 8.82 -23.66 14.95
N ARG A 76 10.14 -23.60 14.72
CA ARG A 76 11.17 -24.02 15.69
C ARG A 76 12.13 -22.90 16.07
N ASN A 77 12.09 -21.77 15.36
CA ASN A 77 12.96 -20.63 15.53
C ASN A 77 12.12 -19.36 15.43
N GLN A 78 11.79 -18.78 16.58
CA GLN A 78 10.93 -17.60 16.69
C GLN A 78 11.54 -16.39 15.99
N ASP A 79 12.87 -16.20 16.06
CA ASP A 79 13.53 -15.07 15.38
C ASP A 79 13.36 -15.15 13.86
N MET A 80 13.46 -16.37 13.33
CA MET A 80 13.27 -16.63 11.90
C MET A 80 11.83 -16.36 11.47
N PHE A 81 10.86 -16.82 12.26
CA PHE A 81 9.46 -16.53 12.03
C PHE A 81 9.18 -15.03 12.13
N GLY A 82 9.66 -14.34 13.17
CA GLY A 82 9.45 -12.92 13.40
C GLY A 82 9.97 -12.07 12.24
N ILE A 83 11.17 -12.37 11.71
CA ILE A 83 11.70 -11.68 10.53
C ILE A 83 10.79 -11.86 9.33
N HIS A 84 10.39 -13.09 8.99
CA HIS A 84 9.53 -13.31 7.81
C HIS A 84 8.15 -12.67 8.00
N ARG A 85 7.56 -12.82 9.19
CA ARG A 85 6.30 -12.21 9.64
C ARG A 85 6.31 -10.69 9.47
N ASP A 86 7.32 -10.01 10.00
CA ASP A 86 7.42 -8.54 9.95
C ASP A 86 7.54 -8.02 8.50
N ASN A 87 8.27 -8.73 7.64
CA ASN A 87 8.41 -8.33 6.24
C ASN A 87 7.13 -8.58 5.42
N LEU A 88 6.41 -9.68 5.68
CA LEU A 88 5.11 -9.92 5.04
C LEU A 88 4.10 -8.86 5.46
N LEU A 89 4.13 -8.45 6.74
CA LEU A 89 3.27 -7.39 7.25
C LEU A 89 3.64 -6.03 6.63
N GLY A 90 4.93 -5.70 6.51
CA GLY A 90 5.35 -4.48 5.82
C GLY A 90 4.89 -4.44 4.36
N LEU A 91 5.04 -5.55 3.63
CA LEU A 91 4.52 -5.67 2.26
C LEU A 91 2.99 -5.52 2.20
N ALA A 92 2.27 -6.12 3.15
CA ALA A 92 0.82 -5.95 3.27
C ALA A 92 0.44 -4.48 3.48
N GLU A 93 1.10 -3.80 4.41
CA GLU A 93 0.86 -2.38 4.70
C GLU A 93 1.12 -1.48 3.49
N GLU A 94 2.25 -1.69 2.78
CA GLU A 94 2.57 -0.96 1.54
C GLU A 94 1.47 -1.13 0.47
N VAL A 95 1.04 -2.37 0.22
CA VAL A 95 0.04 -2.67 -0.81
C VAL A 95 -1.34 -2.14 -0.40
N ALA A 96 -1.73 -2.31 0.87
CA ALA A 96 -2.99 -1.81 1.39
C ALA A 96 -3.08 -0.28 1.35
N ALA A 97 -1.96 0.43 1.61
CA ALA A 97 -1.91 1.89 1.54
C ALA A 97 -2.23 2.43 0.13
N GLY A 98 -1.88 1.70 -0.92
CA GLY A 98 -2.23 2.01 -2.30
C GLY A 98 -3.63 1.54 -2.74
N GLY A 99 -4.40 0.90 -1.84
CA GLY A 99 -5.70 0.29 -2.15
C GLY A 99 -5.60 -1.06 -2.85
N GLY A 100 -4.41 -1.68 -2.86
CA GLY A 100 -4.19 -3.01 -3.41
C GLY A 100 -4.62 -4.13 -2.47
N VAL A 101 -4.82 -5.34 -3.03
CA VAL A 101 -5.21 -6.53 -2.28
C VAL A 101 -4.28 -7.70 -2.61
N LEU A 102 -3.65 -8.27 -1.57
CA LEU A 102 -2.89 -9.50 -1.65
C LEU A 102 -3.72 -10.69 -1.17
N THR A 103 -3.41 -11.88 -1.68
CA THR A 103 -3.84 -13.14 -1.08
C THR A 103 -2.64 -13.90 -0.54
N PHE A 104 -2.50 -13.98 0.77
CA PHE A 104 -1.43 -14.74 1.43
C PHE A 104 -1.80 -16.22 1.49
N GLU A 105 -1.14 -17.02 0.66
CA GLU A 105 -1.35 -18.45 0.57
C GLU A 105 -0.31 -19.17 1.44
N LEU A 106 -0.77 -19.70 2.57
CA LEU A 106 0.13 -20.12 3.64
C LEU A 106 0.61 -21.56 3.45
N SER A 107 1.91 -21.77 3.60
CA SER A 107 2.51 -23.11 3.73
C SER A 107 2.22 -23.73 5.11
N ASP A 108 2.38 -25.06 5.20
CA ASP A 108 2.24 -25.78 6.48
C ASP A 108 3.20 -25.26 7.56
N VAL A 109 4.43 -24.91 7.16
CA VAL A 109 5.47 -24.46 8.08
C VAL A 109 5.10 -23.12 8.70
N PHE A 110 4.57 -22.19 7.89
CA PHE A 110 4.14 -20.89 8.36
C PHE A 110 2.90 -20.99 9.25
N MET A 111 1.90 -21.78 8.84
CA MET A 111 0.72 -22.05 9.67
C MET A 111 1.09 -22.69 11.02
N GLU A 112 2.03 -23.64 11.03
CA GLU A 112 2.54 -24.23 12.28
C GLU A 112 3.24 -23.17 13.14
N ALA A 113 4.02 -22.26 12.54
CA ALA A 113 4.70 -21.19 13.27
C ALA A 113 3.72 -20.21 13.93
N VAL A 114 2.70 -19.75 13.20
CA VAL A 114 1.62 -18.91 13.75
C VAL A 114 0.98 -19.59 14.96
N ALA A 115 0.66 -20.88 14.84
CA ALA A 115 0.06 -21.65 15.93
C ALA A 115 0.99 -21.83 17.15
N VAL A 116 2.28 -22.08 16.92
CA VAL A 116 3.27 -22.33 17.98
C VAL A 116 3.61 -21.05 18.74
N TRP A 117 3.68 -19.93 18.04
CA TRP A 117 4.07 -18.64 18.62
C TRP A 117 2.88 -17.79 19.09
N ASP A 118 1.64 -18.22 18.80
CA ASP A 118 0.40 -17.49 19.15
C ASP A 118 0.40 -16.06 18.60
N ASP A 119 0.77 -15.94 17.32
CA ASP A 119 0.92 -14.66 16.61
C ASP A 119 -0.37 -14.25 15.89
N ASP A 120 -0.63 -12.95 15.80
CA ASP A 120 -1.87 -12.36 15.27
C ASP A 120 -1.76 -11.91 13.81
N ILE A 121 -0.67 -12.22 13.09
CA ILE A 121 -0.46 -11.77 11.69
C ILE A 121 -1.64 -12.09 10.76
N LEU A 122 -2.36 -13.19 10.95
CA LEU A 122 -3.51 -13.51 10.10
C LEU A 122 -4.68 -12.55 10.31
N ASP A 123 -4.91 -12.12 11.56
CA ASP A 123 -5.91 -11.09 11.87
C ASP A 123 -5.46 -9.74 11.30
N GLN A 124 -4.16 -9.46 11.32
CA GLN A 124 -3.59 -8.23 10.75
C GLN A 124 -3.76 -8.17 9.22
N PHE A 125 -3.48 -9.25 8.49
CA PHE A 125 -3.73 -9.31 7.05
C PHE A 125 -5.20 -9.05 6.71
N VAL A 126 -6.13 -9.67 7.44
CA VAL A 126 -7.56 -9.46 7.23
C VAL A 126 -7.98 -8.03 7.59
N ALA A 127 -7.44 -7.46 8.66
CA ALA A 127 -7.71 -6.08 9.07
C ALA A 127 -7.23 -5.05 8.03
N LEU A 128 -6.15 -5.37 7.30
CA LEU A 128 -5.64 -4.58 6.16
C LEU A 128 -6.43 -4.80 4.86
N GLY A 129 -7.44 -5.69 4.86
CA GLY A 129 -8.26 -5.98 3.67
C GLY A 129 -7.67 -7.03 2.73
N HIS A 130 -6.63 -7.75 3.15
CA HIS A 130 -6.06 -8.86 2.38
C HIS A 130 -6.80 -10.17 2.62
N SER A 131 -6.66 -11.06 1.64
CA SER A 131 -7.17 -12.43 1.71
C SER A 131 -6.10 -13.39 2.25
N VAL A 132 -6.55 -14.48 2.86
CA VAL A 132 -5.67 -15.55 3.35
C VAL A 132 -6.21 -16.89 2.85
N ALA A 133 -5.33 -17.71 2.27
CA ALA A 133 -5.67 -18.98 1.68
C ALA A 133 -4.59 -20.05 1.93
N VAL A 134 -4.77 -21.23 1.36
CA VAL A 134 -3.84 -22.36 1.54
C VAL A 134 -2.92 -22.46 0.33
N HIS A 135 -1.60 -22.41 0.54
CA HIS A 135 -0.63 -22.93 -0.42
C HIS A 135 -0.34 -24.40 -0.09
N ALA A 136 -0.91 -25.31 -0.85
CA ALA A 136 -0.97 -26.71 -0.42
C ALA A 136 0.34 -27.47 -0.61
N ASP A 137 1.14 -27.14 -1.63
CA ASP A 137 2.27 -27.95 -2.10
C ASP A 137 1.95 -29.47 -2.08
N ALA A 138 0.78 -29.81 -2.65
CA ALA A 138 0.18 -31.13 -2.62
C ALA A 138 0.16 -31.73 -4.04
N GLY A 139 0.36 -33.04 -4.13
CA GLY A 139 0.42 -33.77 -5.41
C GLY A 139 1.77 -34.46 -5.60
N GLY A 140 2.86 -33.70 -5.40
CA GLY A 140 4.23 -34.20 -5.34
C GLY A 140 4.65 -35.06 -6.55
N SER A 141 5.59 -35.98 -6.32
CA SER A 141 5.99 -36.97 -7.34
C SER A 141 5.09 -38.20 -7.32
N GLY A 142 4.70 -38.67 -8.50
CA GLY A 142 3.88 -39.87 -8.70
C GLY A 142 2.38 -39.58 -8.89
N VAL A 143 1.57 -40.62 -8.77
CA VAL A 143 0.10 -40.55 -9.00
C VAL A 143 -0.62 -40.80 -7.67
N PRO A 144 -0.94 -39.76 -6.88
CA PRO A 144 -1.70 -39.92 -5.64
C PRO A 144 -3.13 -40.38 -5.95
N THR A 145 -3.71 -41.10 -5.00
CA THR A 145 -5.13 -41.48 -5.07
C THR A 145 -6.00 -40.29 -4.66
N LEU A 146 -7.24 -40.22 -5.17
CA LEU A 146 -8.24 -39.23 -4.77
C LEU A 146 -8.38 -39.11 -3.23
N ALA A 147 -8.47 -40.25 -2.53
CA ALA A 147 -8.63 -40.26 -1.08
C ALA A 147 -7.45 -39.60 -0.36
N ALA A 148 -6.21 -39.93 -0.76
CA ALA A 148 -5.00 -39.37 -0.16
C ALA A 148 -4.90 -37.86 -0.40
N LEU A 149 -5.16 -37.41 -1.63
CA LEU A 149 -5.09 -35.99 -1.96
C LEU A 149 -6.20 -35.19 -1.27
N THR A 150 -7.43 -35.72 -1.26
CA THR A 150 -8.56 -35.11 -0.52
C THR A 150 -8.25 -34.99 0.96
N GLU A 151 -7.68 -36.02 1.58
CA GLU A 151 -7.31 -36.01 2.99
C GLU A 151 -6.27 -34.92 3.28
N THR A 152 -5.21 -34.82 2.46
CA THR A 152 -4.20 -33.76 2.59
C THR A 152 -4.82 -32.36 2.49
N LEU A 153 -5.63 -32.11 1.46
CA LEU A 153 -6.26 -30.81 1.23
C LEU A 153 -7.24 -30.45 2.35
N THR A 154 -8.03 -31.43 2.81
CA THR A 154 -8.97 -31.26 3.93
C THR A 154 -8.22 -30.90 5.21
N GLN A 155 -7.11 -31.58 5.50
CA GLN A 155 -6.30 -31.31 6.69
C GLN A 155 -5.75 -29.90 6.68
N LYS A 156 -5.20 -29.43 5.54
CA LYS A 156 -4.67 -28.07 5.41
C LYS A 156 -5.74 -27.01 5.60
N ARG A 157 -6.90 -27.18 4.98
CA ARG A 157 -8.06 -26.30 5.18
C ARG A 157 -8.50 -26.26 6.65
N GLN A 158 -8.53 -27.41 7.32
CA GLN A 158 -8.88 -27.49 8.75
C GLN A 158 -7.83 -26.87 9.66
N THR A 159 -6.55 -26.97 9.32
CA THR A 159 -5.46 -26.29 10.05
C THR A 159 -5.65 -24.78 10.00
N LEU A 160 -5.86 -24.22 8.81
CA LEU A 160 -6.09 -22.77 8.65
C LEU A 160 -7.38 -22.32 9.35
N ALA A 161 -8.46 -23.10 9.26
CA ALA A 161 -9.70 -22.84 10.01
C ALA A 161 -9.50 -22.89 11.53
N GLY A 162 -8.58 -23.72 12.02
CA GLY A 162 -8.17 -23.76 13.41
C GLY A 162 -7.46 -22.50 13.89
N LEU A 163 -6.90 -21.71 12.95
CA LEU A 163 -6.28 -20.40 13.17
C LEU A 163 -7.25 -19.23 12.95
N GLY A 164 -8.55 -19.51 12.75
CA GLY A 164 -9.57 -18.47 12.62
C GLY A 164 -9.93 -18.07 11.19
N ILE A 165 -9.19 -18.57 10.19
CA ILE A 165 -9.43 -18.24 8.78
C ILE A 165 -10.17 -19.37 8.07
N VAL A 166 -11.35 -19.08 7.53
CA VAL A 166 -12.09 -20.02 6.66
C VAL A 166 -11.88 -19.59 5.22
N THR A 167 -11.35 -20.49 4.40
CA THR A 167 -11.13 -20.26 2.98
C THR A 167 -11.77 -21.34 2.13
N GLU A 168 -12.14 -20.96 0.90
CA GLU A 168 -12.60 -21.84 -0.17
C GLU A 168 -11.64 -21.80 -1.38
N HIS A 169 -10.51 -21.11 -1.26
CA HIS A 169 -9.46 -21.02 -2.27
C HIS A 169 -8.23 -21.85 -1.89
N VAL A 170 -7.56 -22.43 -2.88
CA VAL A 170 -6.32 -23.20 -2.69
C VAL A 170 -5.39 -23.11 -3.90
N SER A 171 -4.09 -23.09 -3.67
CA SER A 171 -3.07 -23.20 -4.71
C SER A 171 -2.13 -24.37 -4.46
N GLY A 172 -1.20 -24.63 -5.39
CA GLY A 172 -0.17 -25.66 -5.22
C GLY A 172 -0.74 -27.08 -5.16
N ILE A 173 -1.79 -27.39 -5.93
CA ILE A 173 -2.47 -28.70 -5.92
C ILE A 173 -2.15 -29.59 -7.14
N CYS A 174 -1.25 -29.16 -8.02
CA CYS A 174 -0.93 -29.87 -9.25
C CYS A 174 -0.46 -31.31 -9.00
N SER A 175 -1.09 -32.25 -9.70
CA SER A 175 -0.78 -33.67 -9.57
C SER A 175 -1.05 -34.43 -10.86
N ALA A 176 -0.35 -35.55 -11.08
CA ALA A 176 -0.76 -36.55 -12.08
C ALA A 176 -2.02 -37.34 -11.66
N GLY A 177 -2.50 -37.14 -10.42
CA GLY A 177 -3.73 -37.70 -9.89
C GLY A 177 -4.96 -36.78 -10.04
N PRO A 178 -6.08 -37.13 -9.39
CA PRO A 178 -7.36 -36.43 -9.51
C PRO A 178 -7.42 -35.21 -8.56
N TRP A 179 -6.71 -34.14 -8.90
CA TRP A 179 -6.58 -32.94 -8.10
C TRP A 179 -7.82 -32.03 -8.11
N VAL A 180 -8.55 -31.94 -9.23
CA VAL A 180 -9.81 -31.18 -9.34
C VAL A 180 -10.85 -31.81 -8.41
N GLU A 181 -11.02 -33.13 -8.55
CA GLU A 181 -11.97 -33.88 -7.73
C GLU A 181 -11.58 -33.85 -6.25
N ALA A 182 -10.27 -33.88 -5.94
CA ALA A 182 -9.79 -33.80 -4.57
C ALA A 182 -10.03 -32.43 -3.92
N ALA A 183 -9.81 -31.34 -4.65
CA ALA A 183 -10.07 -29.99 -4.17
C ALA A 183 -11.57 -29.78 -3.88
N LEU A 184 -12.43 -30.19 -4.82
CA LEU A 184 -13.88 -30.16 -4.63
C LEU A 184 -14.33 -31.02 -3.44
N ALA A 185 -13.78 -32.22 -3.28
CA ALA A 185 -14.11 -33.09 -2.16
C ALA A 185 -13.62 -32.54 -0.81
N ALA A 186 -12.54 -31.75 -0.79
CA ALA A 186 -12.07 -31.01 0.38
C ALA A 186 -12.88 -29.70 0.62
N GLY A 187 -13.76 -29.36 -0.31
CA GLY A 187 -14.69 -28.23 -0.26
C GLY A 187 -14.05 -26.89 -0.63
N PHE A 188 -13.03 -26.90 -1.47
CA PHE A 188 -12.56 -25.71 -2.17
C PHE A 188 -13.43 -25.47 -3.41
N THR A 189 -13.55 -24.20 -3.80
CA THR A 189 -14.37 -23.73 -4.94
C THR A 189 -13.51 -23.09 -6.02
N SER A 190 -12.30 -22.62 -5.72
CA SER A 190 -11.39 -22.03 -6.70
C SER A 190 -9.92 -22.38 -6.47
N THR A 191 -9.12 -22.26 -7.53
CA THR A 191 -7.67 -22.48 -7.52
C THR A 191 -6.95 -21.60 -8.55
N ASN A 192 -5.70 -21.26 -8.25
CA ASN A 192 -4.77 -20.54 -9.12
C ASN A 192 -3.36 -21.19 -9.07
N GLY A 193 -2.38 -20.56 -9.72
CA GLY A 193 -0.97 -20.96 -9.63
C GLY A 193 -0.69 -22.34 -10.25
N GLY A 194 -1.49 -22.75 -11.22
CA GLY A 194 -1.31 -24.02 -11.92
C GLY A 194 0.00 -24.03 -12.72
N VAL A 195 0.80 -25.09 -12.58
CA VAL A 195 2.01 -25.29 -13.39
C VAL A 195 1.78 -26.35 -14.47
N ALA A 196 2.67 -26.46 -15.45
CA ALA A 196 2.55 -27.45 -16.53
C ALA A 196 2.41 -28.90 -16.03
N TYR A 197 2.94 -29.20 -14.84
CA TYR A 197 2.71 -30.48 -14.19
C TYR A 197 1.22 -30.82 -13.96
N CYS A 198 0.33 -29.84 -13.77
CA CYS A 198 -1.12 -30.07 -13.70
C CYS A 198 -1.67 -30.77 -14.95
N ALA A 199 -1.04 -30.59 -16.13
CA ALA A 199 -1.46 -31.24 -17.36
C ALA A 199 -1.11 -32.75 -17.39
N THR A 200 -0.30 -33.26 -16.46
CA THR A 200 0.02 -34.70 -16.37
C THR A 200 -1.20 -35.57 -16.01
N SER A 201 -2.24 -34.99 -15.40
CA SER A 201 -3.49 -35.69 -15.09
C SER A 201 -4.43 -35.84 -16.30
N MET A 202 -4.16 -35.14 -17.40
CA MET A 202 -5.02 -35.12 -18.59
C MET A 202 -5.06 -36.47 -19.29
N ASP A 203 -6.18 -36.76 -19.96
CA ASP A 203 -6.22 -37.79 -20.99
C ASP A 203 -5.28 -37.39 -22.14
N PRO A 204 -4.29 -38.24 -22.51
CA PRO A 204 -3.39 -37.95 -23.62
C PRO A 204 -4.08 -37.66 -24.94
N GLU A 205 -5.30 -38.15 -25.18
CA GLU A 205 -6.06 -37.85 -26.40
C GLU A 205 -6.59 -36.41 -26.45
N LEU A 206 -6.70 -35.74 -25.30
CA LEU A 206 -7.19 -34.35 -25.17
C LEU A 206 -6.06 -33.32 -25.17
N VAL A 207 -4.80 -33.77 -25.02
CA VAL A 207 -3.62 -32.89 -25.08
C VAL A 207 -3.13 -32.77 -26.52
N ALA A 208 -2.94 -31.53 -26.99
CA ALA A 208 -2.49 -31.29 -28.35
C ALA A 208 -1.12 -31.92 -28.63
N PRO A 209 -0.82 -32.37 -29.86
CA PRO A 209 0.41 -33.11 -30.16
C PRO A 209 1.71 -32.38 -29.78
N GLN A 210 1.73 -31.04 -29.86
CA GLN A 210 2.90 -30.24 -29.50
C GLN A 210 3.11 -30.14 -27.99
N ASP A 211 2.09 -30.42 -27.17
CA ASP A 211 2.09 -30.26 -25.72
C ASP A 211 2.21 -31.61 -24.98
N GLN A 212 2.40 -32.71 -25.71
CA GLN A 212 2.58 -34.06 -25.15
C GLN A 212 3.84 -34.19 -24.26
N TRP A 213 4.75 -33.21 -24.30
CA TRP A 213 5.91 -33.15 -23.42
C TRP A 213 5.53 -33.11 -21.94
N VAL A 214 4.32 -32.64 -21.59
CA VAL A 214 3.86 -32.58 -20.19
C VAL A 214 3.86 -33.95 -19.52
N PHE A 215 3.66 -35.05 -20.27
CA PHE A 215 3.69 -36.41 -19.71
C PHE A 215 5.10 -36.93 -19.39
N GLU A 216 6.15 -36.19 -19.76
CA GLU A 216 7.54 -36.49 -19.40
C GLU A 216 7.91 -35.91 -18.03
N CYS A 217 7.09 -35.01 -17.49
CA CYS A 217 7.30 -34.36 -16.20
C CYS A 217 7.19 -35.37 -15.05
N GLN A 218 8.19 -35.45 -14.18
CA GLN A 218 8.21 -36.39 -13.05
C GLN A 218 7.70 -35.75 -11.75
N SER A 219 7.84 -34.44 -11.63
CA SER A 219 7.42 -33.63 -10.49
C SER A 219 7.04 -32.20 -10.92
N PRO A 220 6.33 -31.44 -10.07
CA PRO A 220 6.08 -30.02 -10.29
C PRO A 220 7.35 -29.21 -10.54
N ALA A 221 8.45 -29.53 -9.84
CA ALA A 221 9.73 -28.85 -10.01
C ALA A 221 10.34 -29.04 -11.41
N ASP A 222 10.11 -30.19 -12.07
CA ASP A 222 10.62 -30.44 -13.42
C ASP A 222 9.87 -29.61 -14.48
N CYS A 223 8.62 -29.25 -14.18
CA CYS A 223 7.70 -28.60 -15.11
C CYS A 223 6.89 -27.52 -14.39
N HIS A 224 7.62 -26.56 -13.84
CA HIS A 224 7.09 -25.46 -13.04
C HIS A 224 6.63 -24.25 -13.89
N GLY A 225 6.81 -24.32 -15.22
CA GLY A 225 6.34 -23.27 -16.14
C GLY A 225 4.83 -23.30 -16.36
N ALA A 226 4.32 -22.38 -17.17
CA ALA A 226 2.89 -22.25 -17.46
C ALA A 226 2.28 -23.52 -18.09
N PRO A 227 1.05 -23.90 -17.72
CA PRO A 227 0.33 -24.99 -18.36
C PRO A 227 -0.09 -24.60 -19.78
N PRO A 228 -0.16 -25.57 -20.71
CA PRO A 228 -0.49 -25.30 -22.12
C PRO A 228 -2.00 -25.12 -22.35
N VAL A 229 -2.61 -24.17 -21.64
CA VAL A 229 -4.01 -23.77 -21.86
C VAL A 229 -4.12 -22.83 -23.07
N SER A 230 -5.31 -22.71 -23.66
CA SER A 230 -5.58 -21.71 -24.70
C SER A 230 -5.54 -20.29 -24.15
N GLU A 231 -5.21 -19.28 -24.98
CA GLU A 231 -5.24 -17.86 -24.61
C GLU A 231 -6.58 -17.45 -23.96
N ASP A 232 -7.70 -17.93 -24.49
CA ASP A 232 -9.03 -17.69 -23.90
C ASP A 232 -9.13 -18.10 -22.42
N ARG A 233 -8.53 -19.25 -22.07
CA ARG A 233 -8.50 -19.80 -20.70
C ARG A 233 -7.39 -19.21 -19.85
N ARG A 234 -6.43 -18.53 -20.47
CA ARG A 234 -5.44 -17.70 -19.78
C ARG A 234 -6.13 -16.47 -19.21
N TYR A 235 -6.89 -15.74 -20.03
CA TYR A 235 -7.53 -14.48 -19.62
C TYR A 235 -8.78 -14.65 -18.76
N HIS A 236 -9.57 -15.70 -19.03
CA HIS A 236 -10.88 -15.89 -18.41
C HIS A 236 -10.87 -17.15 -17.52
N PRO A 237 -11.17 -17.01 -16.22
CA PRO A 237 -11.42 -18.15 -15.34
C PRO A 237 -12.50 -19.09 -15.92
N PHE A 238 -12.38 -20.38 -15.63
CA PHE A 238 -13.30 -21.39 -16.14
C PHE A 238 -13.51 -22.53 -15.14
N TYR A 239 -14.69 -23.11 -15.13
CA TYR A 239 -14.95 -24.31 -14.31
C TYR A 239 -14.31 -25.58 -14.88
N ALA A 240 -13.80 -26.42 -13.99
CA ALA A 240 -13.43 -27.80 -14.25
C ALA A 240 -14.04 -28.72 -13.19
N ASP A 241 -14.59 -29.86 -13.61
CA ASP A 241 -15.14 -30.90 -12.75
C ASP A 241 -14.31 -32.21 -12.79
N SER A 242 -13.31 -32.32 -13.67
CA SER A 242 -12.36 -33.42 -13.71
C SER A 242 -10.93 -33.01 -14.05
N SER A 243 -9.96 -33.65 -13.40
CA SER A 243 -8.54 -33.52 -13.71
C SER A 243 -8.13 -34.11 -15.06
N THR A 244 -8.97 -34.93 -15.70
CA THR A 244 -8.60 -35.61 -16.95
C THR A 244 -8.88 -34.79 -18.21
N ASP A 245 -9.70 -33.75 -18.12
CA ASP A 245 -10.08 -32.90 -19.24
C ASP A 245 -10.08 -31.40 -18.89
N TRP A 246 -9.61 -31.01 -17.71
CA TRP A 246 -9.74 -29.64 -17.19
C TRP A 246 -9.35 -28.54 -18.20
N MET A 247 -8.26 -28.68 -18.96
CA MET A 247 -7.84 -27.68 -19.96
C MET A 247 -8.79 -27.54 -21.16
N ALA A 248 -9.69 -28.50 -21.35
CA ALA A 248 -10.72 -28.53 -22.39
C ALA A 248 -12.13 -28.69 -21.78
N SER A 249 -12.29 -28.47 -20.46
CA SER A 249 -13.57 -28.61 -19.78
C SER A 249 -14.58 -27.60 -20.29
N GLU A 250 -15.81 -28.05 -20.52
CA GLU A 250 -16.97 -27.22 -20.86
C GLU A 250 -17.96 -27.18 -19.68
N ALA A 251 -17.46 -27.45 -18.47
CA ALA A 251 -18.26 -27.42 -17.26
C ALA A 251 -18.74 -26.00 -16.97
N THR A 252 -19.90 -25.89 -16.34
CA THR A 252 -20.50 -24.61 -15.90
C THR A 252 -20.61 -24.54 -14.37
N GLU A 253 -20.14 -25.58 -13.70
CA GLU A 253 -20.03 -25.71 -12.25
C GLU A 253 -18.82 -26.60 -11.96
N GLY A 254 -18.20 -26.46 -10.79
CA GLY A 254 -17.03 -27.25 -10.41
C GLY A 254 -16.00 -26.40 -9.68
N LEU A 255 -14.73 -26.74 -9.87
CA LEU A 255 -13.61 -25.97 -9.36
C LEU A 255 -13.32 -24.85 -10.36
N LEU A 256 -13.38 -23.60 -9.93
CA LEU A 256 -12.97 -22.47 -10.75
C LEU A 256 -11.44 -22.48 -10.90
N VAL A 257 -10.96 -22.65 -12.12
CA VAL A 257 -9.53 -22.64 -12.44
C VAL A 257 -9.15 -21.27 -12.99
N ILE A 258 -8.24 -20.60 -12.28
CA ILE A 258 -7.69 -19.29 -12.64
C ILE A 258 -6.29 -19.51 -13.19
N SER A 259 -6.17 -19.62 -14.52
CA SER A 259 -4.88 -19.92 -15.15
C SER A 259 -3.99 -18.68 -15.24
N SER A 260 -4.47 -17.55 -15.78
CA SER A 260 -3.75 -16.27 -15.88
C SER A 260 -2.23 -16.41 -16.10
N GLU A 261 -1.41 -15.72 -15.32
CA GLU A 261 0.06 -15.75 -15.41
C GLU A 261 0.67 -16.92 -14.59
N SER A 262 -0.08 -18.01 -14.39
CA SER A 262 0.43 -19.16 -13.64
C SER A 262 1.69 -19.78 -14.26
N GLY A 263 2.55 -20.32 -13.41
CA GLY A 263 3.86 -20.86 -13.82
C GLY A 263 4.92 -19.78 -14.04
N HIS A 264 4.58 -18.51 -13.83
CA HIS A 264 5.51 -17.40 -13.72
C HIS A 264 5.41 -16.81 -12.30
N SER A 265 6.55 -16.58 -11.67
CA SER A 265 6.60 -15.84 -10.42
C SER A 265 6.81 -14.36 -10.75
N LEU A 266 6.08 -13.47 -10.08
CA LEU A 266 6.17 -12.02 -10.25
C LEU A 266 7.62 -11.53 -10.15
N ALA A 267 8.40 -12.08 -9.22
CA ALA A 267 9.82 -11.77 -9.04
C ALA A 267 10.77 -12.30 -10.12
N CYS A 268 10.26 -12.99 -11.16
CA CYS A 268 11.04 -13.63 -12.22
C CYS A 268 10.55 -13.25 -13.62
N LEU A 269 9.78 -12.17 -13.76
CA LEU A 269 9.14 -11.80 -15.02
C LEU A 269 10.18 -11.28 -16.00
N ASP A 270 11.07 -10.39 -15.56
CA ASP A 270 12.23 -10.00 -16.36
C ASP A 270 13.38 -11.00 -16.18
N ARG A 271 13.82 -11.60 -17.30
CA ARG A 271 14.95 -12.54 -17.34
C ARG A 271 16.25 -11.90 -17.80
N SER A 272 16.31 -10.57 -17.93
CA SER A 272 17.56 -9.87 -18.22
C SER A 272 18.53 -9.87 -17.01
N SER A 273 18.04 -10.19 -15.81
CA SER A 273 18.79 -10.21 -14.55
C SER A 273 19.46 -11.55 -14.18
N SER A 274 19.14 -12.68 -14.82
CA SER A 274 19.65 -13.98 -14.36
C SER A 274 20.72 -14.61 -15.26
N GLY A 275 21.98 -14.47 -14.85
CA GLY A 275 22.98 -15.51 -15.08
C GLY A 275 22.57 -16.79 -14.36
N GLU A 276 22.89 -17.95 -14.94
CA GLU A 276 22.62 -19.27 -14.36
C GLU A 276 23.04 -19.31 -12.87
N ASP A 277 22.05 -19.50 -11.96
CA ASP A 277 22.12 -19.86 -10.53
C ASP A 277 21.55 -18.87 -9.48
N ASP A 278 21.12 -17.65 -9.81
CA ASP A 278 20.68 -16.69 -8.78
C ASP A 278 19.15 -16.53 -8.61
N LYS A 279 18.75 -16.42 -7.35
CA LYS A 279 17.39 -16.35 -6.83
C LYS A 279 16.62 -15.16 -7.41
N CYS A 280 15.37 -15.39 -7.83
CA CYS A 280 14.44 -14.32 -8.21
C CYS A 280 14.18 -13.36 -7.05
N ILE A 281 14.36 -12.06 -7.31
CA ILE A 281 14.04 -10.93 -6.42
C ILE A 281 13.21 -9.98 -7.29
N ALA A 282 12.07 -9.51 -6.77
CA ALA A 282 11.20 -8.62 -7.52
C ALA A 282 11.82 -7.22 -7.61
N THR A 283 11.81 -6.64 -8.80
CA THR A 283 12.46 -5.35 -9.13
C THR A 283 11.57 -4.49 -10.03
N GLU A 284 11.94 -3.22 -10.22
CA GLU A 284 11.26 -2.30 -11.15
C GLU A 284 11.14 -2.87 -12.59
N PHE A 285 12.10 -3.67 -13.05
CA PHE A 285 12.05 -4.30 -14.38
C PHE A 285 10.93 -5.34 -14.51
N ASP A 286 10.58 -6.01 -13.41
CA ASP A 286 9.41 -6.90 -13.40
C ASP A 286 8.12 -6.10 -13.55
N LEU A 287 8.07 -4.86 -13.02
CA LEU A 287 6.90 -3.97 -13.14
C LEU A 287 6.69 -3.47 -14.57
N GLU A 288 7.74 -3.32 -15.37
CA GLU A 288 7.60 -3.05 -16.82
C GLU A 288 6.84 -4.18 -17.53
N VAL A 289 7.17 -5.44 -17.22
CA VAL A 289 6.46 -6.61 -17.77
C VAL A 289 5.02 -6.69 -17.26
N VAL A 290 4.79 -6.30 -16.00
CA VAL A 290 3.44 -6.21 -15.43
C VAL A 290 2.60 -5.18 -16.19
N SER A 291 3.16 -4.01 -16.49
CA SER A 291 2.48 -2.95 -17.25
C SER A 291 2.10 -3.41 -18.66
N ASP A 292 3.02 -4.06 -19.39
CA ASP A 292 2.74 -4.62 -20.71
C ASP A 292 1.62 -5.68 -20.66
N THR A 293 1.63 -6.52 -19.63
CA THR A 293 0.62 -7.57 -19.46
C THR A 293 -0.74 -6.99 -19.07
N LEU A 294 -0.77 -5.90 -18.29
CA LEU A 294 -2.00 -5.19 -17.94
C LEU A 294 -2.72 -4.71 -19.20
N GLU A 295 -2.02 -4.08 -20.15
CA GLU A 295 -2.61 -3.65 -21.42
C GLU A 295 -3.20 -4.83 -22.22
N GLU A 296 -2.50 -5.98 -22.23
CA GLU A 296 -2.96 -7.22 -22.87
C GLU A 296 -4.29 -7.70 -22.28
N TYR A 297 -4.39 -7.76 -20.95
CA TYR A 297 -5.61 -8.22 -20.27
C TYR A 297 -6.77 -7.23 -20.38
N LEU A 298 -6.49 -5.93 -20.35
CA LEU A 298 -7.52 -4.90 -20.57
C LEU A 298 -8.15 -5.04 -21.97
N ALA A 299 -7.34 -5.38 -22.98
CA ALA A 299 -7.79 -5.61 -24.34
C ALA A 299 -8.53 -6.95 -24.54
N ALA A 300 -8.29 -7.93 -23.66
CA ALA A 300 -8.94 -9.24 -23.69
C ALA A 300 -10.35 -9.27 -23.06
N ARG A 301 -10.78 -8.19 -22.39
CA ARG A 301 -12.10 -8.10 -21.74
C ARG A 301 -13.26 -8.27 -22.71
N VAL A 302 -14.27 -9.01 -22.29
CA VAL A 302 -15.55 -9.17 -23.02
C VAL A 302 -16.74 -9.01 -22.05
N PRO A 303 -17.89 -8.45 -22.48
CA PRO A 303 -18.99 -8.12 -21.56
C PRO A 303 -19.59 -9.29 -20.77
N GLU A 304 -19.53 -10.50 -21.31
CA GLU A 304 -20.25 -11.68 -20.81
C GLU A 304 -19.38 -12.57 -19.91
N ARG A 305 -18.11 -12.23 -19.66
CA ARG A 305 -17.16 -13.07 -18.91
C ARG A 305 -16.26 -12.24 -18.02
N THR A 306 -15.91 -12.80 -16.88
CA THR A 306 -14.83 -12.27 -16.05
C THR A 306 -13.49 -12.37 -16.78
N THR A 307 -12.70 -11.31 -16.71
CA THR A 307 -11.27 -11.33 -17.05
C THR A 307 -10.48 -11.08 -15.78
N ALA A 308 -9.47 -11.92 -15.53
CA ALA A 308 -8.69 -11.84 -14.29
C ALA A 308 -7.18 -11.91 -14.58
N LEU A 309 -6.45 -10.87 -14.20
CA LEU A 309 -5.00 -10.83 -14.20
C LEU A 309 -4.51 -11.22 -12.81
N VAL A 310 -3.92 -12.41 -12.70
CA VAL A 310 -3.44 -12.99 -11.46
C VAL A 310 -1.98 -13.39 -11.58
N TYR A 311 -1.15 -12.79 -10.74
CA TYR A 311 0.25 -13.18 -10.55
C TYR A 311 0.42 -14.04 -9.31
N SER A 312 1.29 -15.04 -9.40
CA SER A 312 1.81 -15.74 -8.22
C SER A 312 3.17 -15.16 -7.84
N TRP A 313 3.46 -15.08 -6.56
CA TRP A 313 4.73 -14.62 -6.02
C TRP A 313 5.18 -15.54 -4.90
N SER A 314 6.23 -16.32 -5.16
CA SER A 314 6.89 -17.12 -4.13
C SER A 314 7.86 -16.25 -3.34
N ILE A 315 7.54 -15.96 -2.08
CA ILE A 315 8.32 -15.02 -1.25
C ILE A 315 9.37 -15.72 -0.39
N GLY A 316 10.20 -16.55 -1.03
CA GLY A 316 11.38 -17.14 -0.38
C GLY A 316 12.53 -16.14 -0.17
N ASN A 317 12.54 -15.06 -0.94
CA ASN A 317 13.41 -13.90 -0.75
C ASN A 317 12.53 -12.65 -0.76
N LEU A 318 12.83 -11.74 0.14
CA LEU A 318 12.02 -10.55 0.37
C LEU A 318 12.28 -9.52 -0.75
N PRO A 319 11.26 -8.75 -1.16
CA PRO A 319 11.45 -7.62 -2.07
C PRO A 319 12.29 -6.52 -1.43
N GLU A 320 12.76 -5.59 -2.26
CA GLU A 320 13.31 -4.34 -1.75
C GLU A 320 12.18 -3.49 -1.10
N PRO A 321 12.47 -2.73 -0.03
CA PRO A 321 11.48 -1.85 0.59
C PRO A 321 10.85 -0.89 -0.43
N GLY A 322 9.54 -0.67 -0.36
CA GLY A 322 8.81 0.19 -1.29
C GLY A 322 8.31 -0.51 -2.56
N PHE A 323 8.72 -1.76 -2.83
CA PHE A 323 8.23 -2.51 -3.98
C PHE A 323 6.70 -2.67 -3.98
N GLY A 324 6.07 -2.86 -2.81
CA GLY A 324 4.61 -2.96 -2.71
C GLY A 324 3.91 -1.69 -3.19
N THR A 325 4.48 -0.53 -2.86
CA THR A 325 4.00 0.79 -3.29
C THR A 325 4.11 0.95 -4.81
N GLU A 326 5.27 0.63 -5.40
CA GLU A 326 5.49 0.72 -6.85
C GLU A 326 4.60 -0.26 -7.65
N LEU A 327 4.42 -1.46 -7.10
CA LEU A 327 3.53 -2.47 -7.68
C LEU A 327 2.10 -1.95 -7.77
N VAL A 328 1.56 -1.34 -6.72
CA VAL A 328 0.20 -0.79 -6.76
C VAL A 328 0.12 0.45 -7.67
N ALA A 329 1.16 1.29 -7.67
CA ALA A 329 1.23 2.46 -8.56
C ALA A 329 1.13 2.06 -10.04
N THR A 330 1.67 0.90 -10.44
CA THR A 330 1.59 0.36 -11.80
C THR A 330 0.14 0.17 -12.28
N PHE A 331 -0.81 -0.07 -11.37
CA PHE A 331 -2.23 -0.27 -11.69
C PHE A 331 -3.10 0.98 -11.42
N ALA A 332 -2.54 2.02 -10.78
CA ALA A 332 -3.31 3.10 -10.18
C ALA A 332 -4.20 3.88 -11.18
N GLU A 333 -3.69 4.18 -12.38
CA GLU A 333 -4.45 4.88 -13.42
C GLU A 333 -5.67 4.05 -13.86
N THR A 334 -5.43 2.78 -14.17
CA THR A 334 -6.47 1.84 -14.64
C THR A 334 -7.54 1.60 -13.56
N VAL A 335 -7.13 1.46 -12.30
CA VAL A 335 -8.04 1.28 -11.17
C VAL A 335 -8.87 2.55 -10.94
N SER A 336 -8.24 3.72 -10.97
CA SER A 336 -8.92 5.01 -10.80
C SER A 336 -9.92 5.31 -11.93
N ALA A 337 -9.65 4.83 -13.15
CA ALA A 337 -10.56 4.90 -14.28
C ALA A 337 -11.77 3.92 -14.17
N GLY A 338 -11.79 3.05 -13.16
CA GLY A 338 -12.78 1.99 -13.01
C GLY A 338 -12.63 0.87 -14.03
N GLU A 339 -11.50 0.82 -14.74
CA GLU A 339 -11.22 -0.21 -15.74
C GLU A 339 -10.70 -1.51 -15.12
N ALA A 340 -10.16 -1.44 -13.90
CA ALA A 340 -9.75 -2.60 -13.13
C ALA A 340 -10.08 -2.44 -11.65
N ILE A 341 -10.16 -3.55 -10.92
CA ILE A 341 -10.37 -3.58 -9.47
C ILE A 341 -9.49 -4.64 -8.82
N TRP A 342 -9.02 -4.35 -7.61
CA TRP A 342 -8.30 -5.31 -6.77
C TRP A 342 -9.27 -6.26 -6.09
N VAL A 343 -8.93 -7.56 -6.09
CA VAL A 343 -9.71 -8.60 -5.41
C VAL A 343 -8.80 -9.65 -4.78
N GLY A 344 -9.30 -10.34 -3.76
CA GLY A 344 -8.68 -11.59 -3.31
C GLY A 344 -8.85 -12.69 -4.37
N THR A 345 -7.88 -13.61 -4.49
CA THR A 345 -7.98 -14.69 -5.50
C THR A 345 -9.17 -15.62 -5.24
N GLY A 346 -9.62 -15.73 -3.99
CA GLY A 346 -10.83 -16.46 -3.61
C GLY A 346 -12.15 -15.75 -3.91
N GLU A 347 -12.11 -14.48 -4.30
CA GLU A 347 -13.29 -13.66 -4.61
C GLU A 347 -13.57 -13.61 -6.12
N ILE A 348 -12.67 -14.16 -6.95
CA ILE A 348 -12.85 -14.27 -8.39
C ILE A 348 -13.91 -15.33 -8.70
N ASP A 349 -14.84 -15.00 -9.59
CA ASP A 349 -15.89 -15.89 -10.13
C ASP A 349 -15.92 -15.81 -11.67
N GLU A 350 -16.48 -16.81 -12.36
CA GLU A 350 -16.67 -16.83 -13.81
C GLU A 350 -17.79 -15.89 -14.25
N ASP A 351 -18.82 -15.73 -13.42
CA ASP A 351 -19.92 -14.80 -13.70
C ASP A 351 -19.45 -13.34 -13.48
N PRO A 352 -19.82 -12.42 -14.39
CA PRO A 352 -19.54 -11.00 -14.21
C PRO A 352 -20.15 -10.54 -12.88
N VAL A 353 -19.36 -9.82 -12.07
CA VAL A 353 -19.81 -9.31 -10.77
C VAL A 353 -21.11 -8.55 -10.97
N ALA A 354 -22.23 -9.12 -10.50
CA ALA A 354 -23.52 -8.46 -10.62
C ALA A 354 -23.48 -7.16 -9.81
N GLU A 355 -24.01 -6.06 -10.38
CA GLU A 355 -24.20 -4.77 -9.69
C GLU A 355 -24.93 -4.90 -8.32
N GLU A 356 -25.53 -6.05 -8.02
CA GLU A 356 -26.21 -6.37 -6.76
C GLU A 356 -25.34 -7.11 -5.74
N THR A 357 -24.18 -6.57 -5.36
CA THR A 357 -23.64 -6.85 -4.01
C THR A 357 -22.92 -5.63 -3.41
N VAL A 358 -23.73 -4.85 -2.66
CA VAL A 358 -23.39 -3.91 -1.58
C VAL A 358 -22.76 -2.56 -1.95
N ILE A 359 -23.61 -1.58 -2.29
CA ILE A 359 -23.66 -0.32 -1.52
C ILE A 359 -25.14 0.03 -1.26
N ALA A 360 -25.48 0.25 0.00
CA ALA A 360 -26.85 0.47 0.47
C ALA A 360 -27.50 1.73 -0.15
N GLU A 361 -28.48 1.51 -1.00
CA GLU A 361 -29.21 2.51 -1.80
C GLU A 361 -30.15 3.44 -1.00
N THR A 362 -30.00 3.57 0.33
CA THR A 362 -30.91 4.40 1.16
C THR A 362 -30.34 5.73 1.63
N VAL A 363 -29.18 6.14 1.10
CA VAL A 363 -28.55 7.45 1.43
C VAL A 363 -28.42 8.38 0.21
N VAL A 364 -28.88 7.95 -0.97
CA VAL A 364 -28.43 8.53 -2.26
C VAL A 364 -28.88 9.99 -2.51
N GLU A 365 -29.98 10.50 -1.95
CA GLU A 365 -30.36 11.90 -2.24
C GLU A 365 -29.67 12.96 -1.35
N GLU A 366 -29.09 12.60 -0.20
CA GLU A 366 -28.19 13.50 0.55
C GLU A 366 -26.71 13.28 0.19
N THR A 367 -26.36 12.14 -0.44
CA THR A 367 -24.98 11.75 -0.77
C THR A 367 -24.57 12.06 -2.21
N VAL A 368 -25.47 12.31 -3.16
CA VAL A 368 -25.09 12.70 -4.53
C VAL A 368 -24.43 14.09 -4.60
N ALA A 369 -24.64 14.95 -3.60
CA ALA A 369 -23.83 16.17 -3.46
C ALA A 369 -22.44 15.93 -2.86
N ALA A 370 -22.17 14.73 -2.31
CA ALA A 370 -20.90 14.34 -1.71
C ALA A 370 -20.07 13.40 -2.61
N VAL A 371 -20.65 12.72 -3.60
CA VAL A 371 -19.96 11.73 -4.46
C VAL A 371 -19.43 12.33 -5.78
N GLU A 372 -19.75 13.59 -6.11
CA GLU A 372 -18.95 14.34 -7.09
C GLU A 372 -17.56 14.76 -6.55
N GLN A 373 -17.24 14.44 -5.28
CA GLN A 373 -15.88 14.42 -4.75
C GLN A 373 -15.45 12.96 -4.58
N VAL A 374 -14.92 12.36 -5.64
CA VAL A 374 -13.95 11.28 -5.49
C VAL A 374 -12.79 11.89 -4.71
N LEU A 375 -12.70 11.58 -3.41
CA LEU A 375 -11.59 12.01 -2.55
C LEU A 375 -10.33 11.30 -3.05
N ILE A 376 -9.66 11.93 -4.00
CA ILE A 376 -8.23 11.79 -4.14
C ILE A 376 -7.68 12.46 -2.89
N GLY A 377 -7.35 11.67 -1.87
CA GLY A 377 -6.89 12.20 -0.60
C GLY A 377 -5.71 13.14 -0.84
N LEU A 378 -5.82 14.38 -0.36
CA LEU A 378 -4.74 15.35 -0.45
C LEU A 378 -3.48 14.74 0.22
N SER A 379 -2.39 14.63 -0.52
CA SER A 379 -1.11 14.19 0.04
C SER A 379 -0.66 15.17 1.12
N THR A 380 -0.30 14.68 2.30
CA THR A 380 0.10 15.50 3.44
C THR A 380 1.48 15.10 3.96
N MET A 381 2.36 16.07 4.17
CA MET A 381 3.68 15.83 4.73
C MET A 381 3.94 16.65 6.00
N ILE A 382 4.67 16.05 6.94
CA ILE A 382 5.18 16.73 8.13
C ILE A 382 6.70 16.67 8.05
N SER A 383 7.36 17.83 8.06
CA SER A 383 8.81 17.89 8.22
C SER A 383 9.21 18.57 9.51
N ILE A 384 10.11 17.94 10.25
CA ILE A 384 10.62 18.38 11.54
C ILE A 384 12.10 18.65 11.38
N HIS A 385 12.50 19.91 11.45
CA HIS A 385 13.88 20.30 11.56
C HIS A 385 14.40 19.96 12.97
N ALA A 386 15.19 18.89 13.02
CA ALA A 386 15.86 18.41 14.22
C ALA A 386 17.22 19.10 14.38
N HIS A 387 17.18 20.41 14.62
CA HIS A 387 18.35 21.21 15.00
C HIS A 387 18.03 22.11 16.19
N LEU A 388 19.04 22.82 16.66
CA LEU A 388 18.91 23.87 17.69
C LEU A 388 19.19 25.24 17.06
N ASP A 389 19.32 26.32 17.83
CA ASP A 389 19.54 27.67 17.31
C ASP A 389 20.73 27.81 16.34
N ARG A 390 21.68 26.86 16.37
CA ARG A 390 22.88 26.82 15.55
C ARG A 390 23.10 25.44 14.95
N ASP A 391 23.64 25.40 13.72
CA ASP A 391 23.89 24.15 12.99
C ASP A 391 24.84 23.21 13.71
N TRP A 392 25.82 23.76 14.44
CA TRP A 392 26.81 23.00 15.21
C TRP A 392 26.30 22.55 16.58
N GLN A 393 25.12 22.97 17.03
CA GLN A 393 24.58 22.46 18.29
C GLN A 393 24.11 21.00 18.10
N PRO A 394 24.23 20.14 19.14
CA PRO A 394 24.41 20.46 20.56
C PRO A 394 25.88 20.55 21.04
N TYR A 395 26.87 20.71 20.14
CA TYR A 395 28.23 21.04 20.59
C TYR A 395 28.25 22.40 21.32
N THR A 396 29.30 22.68 22.10
CA THR A 396 29.41 23.92 22.88
C THR A 396 29.86 25.12 22.05
N ASP A 397 30.52 24.87 20.91
CA ASP A 397 30.94 25.86 19.93
C ASP A 397 31.14 25.25 18.52
N GLU A 398 31.40 26.11 17.52
CA GLU A 398 31.61 25.74 16.11
C GLU A 398 32.77 24.77 15.86
N SER A 399 33.67 24.54 16.83
CA SER A 399 34.75 23.55 16.66
C SER A 399 34.23 22.11 16.68
N MET A 400 33.01 21.89 17.20
CA MET A 400 32.38 20.57 17.31
C MET A 400 33.27 19.54 18.01
N THR A 401 33.98 19.97 19.05
CA THR A 401 34.91 19.10 19.81
C THR A 401 34.36 18.63 21.15
N GLU A 402 33.41 19.38 21.75
CA GLU A 402 32.77 19.06 23.02
C GLU A 402 31.25 19.16 22.87
N VAL A 403 30.54 18.08 23.20
CA VAL A 403 29.06 18.01 23.18
C VAL A 403 28.52 18.48 24.52
N ASP A 404 27.54 19.39 24.50
CA ASP A 404 26.72 19.66 25.68
C ASP A 404 25.76 18.49 25.90
N THR A 405 26.13 17.55 26.77
CA THR A 405 25.36 16.33 26.99
C THR A 405 23.98 16.60 27.57
N GLY A 406 23.81 17.67 28.35
CA GLY A 406 22.49 18.02 28.89
C GLY A 406 21.54 18.52 27.82
N LEU A 407 22.07 19.28 26.86
CA LEU A 407 21.33 19.75 25.70
C LEU A 407 21.02 18.62 24.71
N LEU A 408 21.98 17.72 24.47
CA LEU A 408 21.76 16.50 23.67
C LEU A 408 20.66 15.63 24.28
N GLU A 409 20.77 15.29 25.58
CA GLU A 409 19.75 14.47 26.27
C GLU A 409 18.35 15.10 26.19
N ALA A 410 18.25 16.41 26.41
CA ALA A 410 16.96 17.13 26.34
C ALA A 410 16.37 17.10 24.93
N THR A 411 17.20 17.26 23.90
CA THR A 411 16.75 17.30 22.50
C THR A 411 16.41 15.90 22.00
N SER A 412 17.21 14.88 22.34
CA SER A 412 16.92 13.47 22.08
C SER A 412 15.59 13.03 22.70
N ALA A 413 15.32 13.44 23.94
CA ALA A 413 14.04 13.15 24.60
C ALA A 413 12.86 13.83 23.89
N LEU A 414 13.04 15.04 23.38
CA LEU A 414 12.02 15.73 22.59
C LEU A 414 11.79 15.03 21.24
N ILE A 415 12.84 14.63 20.53
CA ILE A 415 12.73 13.84 19.28
C ILE A 415 11.88 12.60 19.54
N MET A 416 12.22 11.81 20.55
CA MET A 416 11.46 10.59 20.86
C MET A 416 10.03 10.87 21.33
N SER A 417 9.80 11.97 22.06
CA SER A 417 8.43 12.36 22.43
C SER A 417 7.60 12.71 21.19
N THR A 418 8.20 13.37 20.21
CA THR A 418 7.56 13.70 18.93
C THR A 418 7.27 12.44 18.12
N VAL A 419 8.19 11.47 18.10
CA VAL A 419 8.00 10.15 17.48
C VAL A 419 6.85 9.39 18.14
N ASP A 420 6.80 9.35 19.47
CA ASP A 420 5.71 8.69 20.20
C ASP A 420 4.34 9.29 19.86
N LEU A 421 4.27 10.61 19.68
CA LEU A 421 3.04 11.29 19.25
C LEU A 421 2.65 10.92 17.83
N LEU A 422 3.59 10.97 16.88
CA LEU A 422 3.34 10.60 15.48
C LEU A 422 2.87 9.13 15.35
N ASN A 423 3.58 8.21 16.01
CA ASN A 423 3.25 6.79 16.03
C ASN A 423 1.89 6.53 16.68
N GLY A 424 1.56 7.25 17.76
CA GLY A 424 0.26 7.16 18.42
C GLY A 424 -0.93 7.50 17.51
N HIS A 425 -0.68 8.23 16.42
CA HIS A 425 -1.66 8.65 15.43
C HIS A 425 -1.48 7.97 14.05
N GLY A 426 -0.51 7.06 13.90
CA GLY A 426 -0.22 6.37 12.63
C GLY A 426 0.28 7.31 11.53
N LEU A 427 1.00 8.38 11.89
CA LEU A 427 1.51 9.38 10.96
C LEU A 427 3.02 9.27 10.78
N VAL A 428 3.50 9.56 9.58
CA VAL A 428 4.94 9.61 9.25
C VAL A 428 5.43 11.05 9.10
N ALA A 429 6.72 11.27 9.31
CA ALA A 429 7.35 12.57 9.17
C ALA A 429 8.77 12.45 8.61
N ASN A 430 9.28 13.56 8.07
CA ASN A 430 10.68 13.72 7.70
C ASN A 430 11.45 14.50 8.77
N PHE A 431 12.39 13.86 9.45
CA PHE A 431 13.27 14.47 10.45
C PHE A 431 14.55 14.96 9.79
N GLN A 432 14.68 16.27 9.63
CA GLN A 432 15.82 16.87 8.95
C GLN A 432 16.88 17.35 9.94
N MET A 433 18.07 16.76 9.86
CA MET A 433 19.15 16.98 10.82
C MET A 433 20.11 18.07 10.34
N SER A 434 20.58 18.92 11.26
CA SER A 434 21.77 19.74 11.00
C SER A 434 23.06 18.96 11.27
N TYR A 435 24.19 19.47 10.77
CA TYR A 435 25.49 18.81 10.93
C TYR A 435 25.83 18.49 12.39
N GLY A 436 25.64 19.45 13.30
CA GLY A 436 25.88 19.29 14.72
C GLY A 436 24.97 18.24 15.37
N MET A 437 23.68 18.21 15.00
CA MET A 437 22.76 17.21 15.55
C MET A 437 23.08 15.81 15.01
N ALA A 438 23.29 15.68 13.70
CA ALA A 438 23.69 14.43 13.07
C ALA A 438 24.98 13.89 13.68
N GLY A 439 26.02 14.73 13.79
CA GLY A 439 27.30 14.36 14.41
C GLY A 439 27.12 13.89 15.86
N ALA A 440 26.41 14.65 16.69
CA ALA A 440 26.25 14.31 18.10
C ALA A 440 25.43 13.03 18.32
N LEU A 441 24.38 12.79 17.52
CA LEU A 441 23.59 11.57 17.60
C LEU A 441 24.39 10.37 17.08
N CYS A 442 25.01 10.50 15.92
CA CYS A 442 25.72 9.41 15.26
C CYS A 442 27.06 9.03 15.92
N ASP A 443 27.66 9.93 16.71
CA ASP A 443 28.83 9.63 17.52
C ASP A 443 28.51 8.84 18.81
N SER A 444 27.23 8.59 19.11
CA SER A 444 26.79 7.92 20.33
C SER A 444 25.90 6.70 20.06
N THR A 445 26.04 5.65 20.86
CA THR A 445 25.19 4.45 20.73
C THR A 445 23.71 4.76 20.97
N ASP A 446 23.40 5.64 21.94
CA ASP A 446 22.02 6.02 22.24
C ASP A 446 21.43 6.86 21.10
N GLY A 447 22.20 7.75 20.47
CA GLY A 447 21.75 8.51 19.30
C GLY A 447 21.59 7.66 18.05
N GLN A 448 22.47 6.68 17.81
CA GLN A 448 22.28 5.68 16.75
C GLN A 448 20.99 4.86 16.95
N ALA A 449 20.65 4.52 18.20
CA ALA A 449 19.39 3.84 18.50
C ALA A 449 18.16 4.72 18.21
N ILE A 450 18.26 6.04 18.42
CA ILE A 450 17.21 6.99 18.02
C ILE A 450 17.03 7.00 16.51
N MET A 451 18.12 7.05 15.73
CA MET A 451 18.03 7.00 14.25
C MET A 451 17.42 5.68 13.76
N ALA A 452 17.82 4.56 14.35
CA ALA A 452 17.23 3.26 14.02
C ALA A 452 15.74 3.19 14.36
N ALA A 453 15.33 3.77 15.50
CA ALA A 453 13.93 3.83 15.90
C ALA A 453 13.07 4.71 14.97
N LEU A 454 13.63 5.83 14.49
CA LEU A 454 12.98 6.69 13.49
C LEU A 454 12.69 5.90 12.21
N LEU A 455 13.71 5.23 11.65
CA LEU A 455 13.57 4.45 10.42
C LEU A 455 12.63 3.25 10.58
N ALA A 456 12.72 2.53 11.71
CA ALA A 456 11.84 1.40 12.00
C ALA A 456 10.36 1.81 12.15
N ALA A 457 10.09 3.07 12.46
CA ALA A 457 8.74 3.64 12.52
C ALA A 457 8.26 4.23 11.18
N GLY A 458 9.02 4.05 10.09
CA GLY A 458 8.67 4.58 8.77
C GLY A 458 8.92 6.08 8.61
N HIS A 459 9.63 6.72 9.55
CA HIS A 459 10.03 8.11 9.40
C HIS A 459 11.23 8.25 8.47
N GLU A 460 11.27 9.36 7.75
CA GLU A 460 12.40 9.70 6.89
C GLU A 460 13.44 10.52 7.68
N ILE A 461 14.72 10.34 7.36
CA ILE A 461 15.81 11.17 7.89
C ILE A 461 16.43 11.95 6.73
N GLY A 462 16.35 13.28 6.80
CA GLY A 462 16.87 14.21 5.81
C GLY A 462 17.94 15.15 6.36
N ILE A 463 18.39 16.08 5.51
CA ILE A 463 19.40 17.09 5.85
C ILE A 463 18.77 18.49 5.92
N HIS A 464 19.03 19.25 6.98
CA HIS A 464 18.73 20.69 7.05
C HIS A 464 20.02 21.48 7.31
N THR A 465 20.37 22.43 6.42
CA THR A 465 21.64 23.17 6.56
C THR A 465 21.49 24.66 6.33
N HIS A 466 22.23 25.48 7.09
CA HIS A 466 22.32 26.92 6.88
C HIS A 466 23.56 27.33 6.05
N GLY A 467 24.01 26.46 5.14
CA GLY A 467 25.11 26.70 4.21
C GLY A 467 25.52 25.46 3.39
N SER A 468 25.94 25.66 2.14
CA SER A 468 26.41 24.60 1.23
C SER A 468 27.50 23.70 1.82
N ALA A 469 28.46 24.31 2.51
CA ALA A 469 29.58 23.59 3.13
C ALA A 469 29.16 22.54 4.17
N PHE A 470 27.96 22.66 4.75
CA PHE A 470 27.46 21.73 5.75
C PHE A 470 26.66 20.56 5.15
N VAL A 471 26.28 20.61 3.87
CA VAL A 471 25.51 19.53 3.22
C VAL A 471 26.31 18.23 3.24
N ALA A 472 27.51 18.25 2.66
CA ALA A 472 28.40 17.08 2.65
C ALA A 472 28.77 16.61 4.06
N SER A 473 29.04 17.54 4.97
CA SER A 473 29.42 17.20 6.35
C SER A 473 28.28 16.53 7.11
N THR A 474 27.03 16.96 6.88
CA THR A 474 25.85 16.34 7.47
C THR A 474 25.58 14.97 6.85
N TYR A 475 25.71 14.87 5.52
CA TYR A 475 25.59 13.60 4.79
C TYR A 475 26.59 12.56 5.31
N ASP A 476 27.87 12.92 5.39
CA ASP A 476 28.93 12.04 5.88
C ASP A 476 28.66 11.61 7.34
N ALA A 477 28.19 12.52 8.20
CA ALA A 477 27.86 12.18 9.58
C ALA A 477 26.73 11.14 9.68
N LEU A 478 25.70 11.25 8.83
CA LEU A 478 24.58 10.31 8.78
C LEU A 478 25.00 8.95 8.19
N VAL A 479 25.71 8.96 7.06
CA VAL A 479 26.13 7.74 6.36
C VAL A 479 27.20 7.00 7.14
N ASP A 480 28.30 7.66 7.50
CA ASP A 480 29.44 6.99 8.15
C ASP A 480 29.15 6.72 9.63
N GLY A 481 28.42 7.61 10.29
CA GLY A 481 28.17 7.54 11.72
C GLY A 481 26.95 6.69 12.08
N CYS A 482 25.88 6.75 11.30
CA CYS A 482 24.63 6.05 11.57
C CYS A 482 24.24 5.00 10.51
N GLY A 483 24.92 4.94 9.36
CA GLY A 483 24.52 4.07 8.25
C GLY A 483 23.23 4.54 7.54
N VAL A 484 22.90 5.82 7.66
CA VAL A 484 21.67 6.42 7.10
C VAL A 484 22.03 7.20 5.85
N THR A 485 21.45 6.82 4.71
CA THR A 485 21.57 7.55 3.45
C THR A 485 20.38 8.49 3.29
N PRO A 486 20.53 9.80 3.51
CA PRO A 486 19.43 10.73 3.33
C PRO A 486 19.11 10.92 1.84
N VAL A 487 17.82 11.08 1.52
CA VAL A 487 17.33 11.35 0.16
C VAL A 487 16.63 12.71 0.03
N THR A 488 16.36 13.37 1.16
CA THR A 488 15.81 14.73 1.23
C THR A 488 16.77 15.74 1.83
N ALA A 489 16.73 16.97 1.30
CA ALA A 489 17.48 18.10 1.83
C ALA A 489 16.64 19.38 1.88
N SER A 490 16.98 20.28 2.82
CA SER A 490 16.40 21.62 2.92
C SER A 490 17.38 22.64 3.49
N GLY A 491 16.96 23.91 3.51
CA GLY A 491 17.76 25.03 4.03
C GLY A 491 18.49 25.86 2.96
N ILE A 492 18.20 25.61 1.67
CA ILE A 492 18.74 26.37 0.52
C ILE A 492 18.66 27.91 0.70
N GLN A 493 17.61 28.40 1.35
CA GLN A 493 17.38 29.82 1.63
C GLN A 493 18.48 30.48 2.46
N PHE A 494 19.07 29.73 3.37
CA PHE A 494 20.13 30.24 4.24
C PHE A 494 21.48 30.24 3.52
N SER A 495 21.74 29.23 2.68
CA SER A 495 22.92 29.19 1.79
C SER A 495 23.00 30.43 0.89
N ILE A 496 21.84 30.88 0.42
CA ILE A 496 21.71 32.08 -0.41
C ILE A 496 21.95 33.36 0.39
N ALA A 497 21.43 33.44 1.62
CA ALA A 497 21.72 34.56 2.51
C ALA A 497 23.23 34.68 2.83
N VAL A 498 23.94 33.55 2.91
CA VAL A 498 25.38 33.49 3.21
C VAL A 498 26.25 33.87 2.00
N ALA A 499 25.90 33.43 0.79
CA ALA A 499 26.69 33.64 -0.42
C ALA A 499 26.77 35.12 -0.86
N GLY A 500 25.77 35.94 -0.49
CA GLY A 500 25.67 37.35 -0.87
C GLY A 500 25.28 37.59 -2.34
N ASP A 501 25.44 36.59 -3.20
CA ASP A 501 24.81 36.45 -4.51
C ASP A 501 23.83 35.25 -4.47
N PRO A 502 22.51 35.51 -4.56
CA PRO A 502 21.50 34.45 -4.46
C PRO A 502 21.65 33.34 -5.50
N GLN A 503 22.10 33.68 -6.71
CA GLN A 503 22.23 32.70 -7.78
C GLN A 503 23.37 31.72 -7.50
N SER A 504 24.56 32.22 -7.17
CA SER A 504 25.69 31.33 -6.88
C SER A 504 25.44 30.47 -5.64
N GLY A 505 24.78 31.02 -4.61
CA GLY A 505 24.47 30.28 -3.39
C GLY A 505 23.47 29.14 -3.60
N ALA A 506 22.44 29.35 -4.44
CA ALA A 506 21.47 28.31 -4.81
C ALA A 506 22.17 27.18 -5.58
N GLN A 507 22.90 27.56 -6.63
CA GLN A 507 23.55 26.60 -7.53
C GLN A 507 24.59 25.76 -6.79
N GLU A 508 25.42 26.38 -5.95
CA GLU A 508 26.43 25.67 -5.17
C GLU A 508 25.79 24.63 -4.24
N TRP A 509 24.69 24.99 -3.58
CA TRP A 509 23.97 24.09 -2.69
C TRP A 509 23.29 22.93 -3.45
N LEU A 510 22.57 23.23 -4.54
CA LEU A 510 21.90 22.21 -5.36
C LEU A 510 22.91 21.24 -6.00
N THR A 511 24.03 21.76 -6.51
CA THR A 511 25.10 20.93 -7.07
C THR A 511 25.65 19.95 -6.03
N GLU A 512 25.79 20.38 -4.78
CA GLU A 512 26.24 19.50 -3.69
C GLU A 512 25.19 18.43 -3.38
N VAL A 513 23.91 18.81 -3.31
CA VAL A 513 22.80 17.88 -3.05
C VAL A 513 22.71 16.81 -4.13
N GLU A 514 22.79 17.21 -5.39
CA GLU A 514 22.81 16.30 -6.55
C GLU A 514 24.04 15.39 -6.55
N ALA A 515 25.23 15.94 -6.25
CA ALA A 515 26.46 15.16 -6.22
C ALA A 515 26.43 14.04 -5.17
N LEU A 516 25.61 14.19 -4.13
CA LEU A 516 25.39 13.22 -3.07
C LEU A 516 24.22 12.26 -3.38
N GLY A 517 23.55 12.42 -4.52
CA GLY A 517 22.48 11.51 -4.97
C GLY A 517 21.13 11.70 -4.29
N MET A 518 20.90 12.84 -3.62
CA MET A 518 19.61 13.17 -3.03
C MET A 518 18.62 13.59 -4.12
N SER A 519 17.39 13.09 -4.04
CA SER A 519 16.37 13.23 -5.09
C SER A 519 15.30 14.27 -4.77
N THR A 520 15.21 14.74 -3.52
CA THR A 520 14.14 15.66 -3.10
C THR A 520 14.66 16.87 -2.32
N VAL A 521 14.18 18.06 -2.66
CA VAL A 521 14.46 19.30 -1.94
C VAL A 521 13.17 19.90 -1.39
N LEU A 522 13.15 20.15 -0.07
CA LEU A 522 12.12 20.96 0.55
C LEU A 522 12.54 22.43 0.51
N ALA A 523 11.74 23.26 -0.17
CA ALA A 523 12.01 24.68 -0.33
C ALA A 523 10.78 25.54 0.00
N GLY A 524 10.91 26.44 0.98
CA GLY A 524 9.91 27.50 1.20
C GLY A 524 10.02 28.54 0.10
N LEU A 525 9.13 28.49 -0.90
CA LEU A 525 9.20 29.38 -2.08
C LEU A 525 8.14 30.49 -2.11
N GLY A 526 7.47 30.81 -1.00
CA GLY A 526 6.53 31.93 -1.00
C GLY A 526 6.23 32.52 0.37
N LEU A 527 6.55 33.81 0.54
CA LEU A 527 5.56 34.92 0.63
C LEU A 527 6.09 36.18 1.34
N SER A 528 7.31 36.18 1.87
CA SER A 528 8.03 37.42 2.19
C SER A 528 9.02 37.78 1.08
N ALA A 529 9.40 39.07 1.00
CA ALA A 529 10.36 39.60 0.03
C ALA A 529 11.79 39.06 0.31
N ASN A 530 11.97 37.76 0.16
CA ASN A 530 13.23 37.04 0.20
C ASN A 530 13.96 37.27 -1.15
N PRO A 531 15.25 37.62 -1.15
CA PRO A 531 16.06 37.75 -2.37
C PRO A 531 15.96 36.57 -3.34
N GLN A 532 15.67 35.35 -2.86
CA GLN A 532 15.36 34.17 -3.68
C GLN A 532 14.12 34.38 -4.54
N SER A 533 12.97 34.75 -3.96
CA SER A 533 11.74 35.00 -4.74
C SER A 533 11.99 35.97 -5.89
N PHE A 534 12.79 37.02 -5.67
CA PHE A 534 13.11 38.01 -6.71
C PHE A 534 14.02 37.48 -7.85
N VAL A 535 14.80 36.44 -7.61
CA VAL A 535 15.67 35.83 -8.63
C VAL A 535 14.95 34.67 -9.33
N CYS A 536 14.09 33.94 -8.61
CA CYS A 536 13.38 32.76 -9.09
C CYS A 536 12.03 33.09 -9.77
N ASP A 537 11.36 34.20 -9.39
CA ASP A 537 10.06 34.63 -9.97
C ASP A 537 10.18 35.34 -11.34
N THR A 538 11.36 35.38 -11.96
CA THR A 538 11.53 36.14 -13.22
C THR A 538 11.04 35.40 -14.48
N TYR A 539 10.64 34.14 -14.37
CA TYR A 539 9.97 33.39 -15.44
C TYR A 539 8.56 32.99 -15.02
N ASP A 540 7.60 33.82 -15.48
CA ASP A 540 6.16 33.74 -15.30
C ASP A 540 5.67 33.75 -13.84
N GLY A 541 4.77 34.69 -13.52
CA GLY A 541 4.17 34.84 -12.19
C GLY A 541 3.28 33.68 -11.74
N GLU A 542 3.55 32.46 -12.18
CA GLU A 542 2.85 31.23 -11.83
C GLU A 542 3.34 30.60 -10.52
N THR A 543 4.60 30.77 -10.10
CA THR A 543 5.11 30.27 -8.80
C THR A 543 4.40 30.94 -7.62
N ALA A 544 4.15 32.25 -7.72
CA ALA A 544 3.35 33.00 -6.75
C ALA A 544 1.83 32.71 -6.85
N ASP A 545 1.32 32.37 -8.04
CA ASP A 545 -0.10 32.03 -8.24
C ASP A 545 -0.42 30.56 -7.85
N ARG A 546 0.58 29.66 -7.78
CA ARG A 546 0.42 28.26 -7.32
C ARG A 546 0.38 28.09 -5.80
N ALA A 547 0.78 29.10 -5.04
CA ALA A 547 0.61 29.16 -3.58
C ALA A 547 -0.75 29.75 -3.16
N ALA A 548 -1.60 30.16 -4.12
CA ALA A 548 -2.94 30.63 -3.80
C ALA A 548 -3.79 29.43 -3.34
N ASN A 549 -4.20 29.46 -2.06
CA ASN A 549 -5.03 28.46 -1.34
C ASN A 549 -4.25 27.42 -0.50
N GLY A 550 -2.96 27.61 -0.24
CA GLY A 550 -2.21 26.75 0.70
C GLY A 550 -1.82 25.38 0.15
N LEU A 551 -2.11 25.11 -1.13
CA LEU A 551 -1.65 23.92 -1.84
C LEU A 551 -0.20 24.07 -2.27
N LEU A 552 0.52 22.95 -2.21
CA LEU A 552 1.92 22.79 -2.57
C LEU A 552 1.93 21.90 -3.79
N HIS A 553 2.30 22.47 -4.93
CA HIS A 553 2.62 21.66 -6.08
C HIS A 553 4.10 21.31 -5.98
N SER A 554 4.42 20.02 -6.05
CA SER A 554 5.77 19.59 -6.34
C SER A 554 6.07 19.88 -7.83
N TRP A 555 7.33 20.09 -8.20
CA TRP A 555 7.74 20.11 -9.61
C TRP A 555 9.19 19.66 -9.81
N LEU A 556 9.50 19.22 -11.03
CA LEU A 556 10.85 18.90 -11.45
C LEU A 556 11.61 20.17 -11.81
N ALA A 557 12.85 20.25 -11.36
CA ALA A 557 13.79 21.30 -11.75
C ALA A 557 13.98 21.36 -13.29
N GLU A 558 13.71 22.53 -13.90
CA GLU A 558 13.85 22.70 -15.35
C GLU A 558 15.28 23.09 -15.75
N PRO A 559 15.84 22.45 -16.81
CA PRO A 559 17.12 22.87 -17.37
C PRO A 559 16.94 24.21 -18.08
N ASP A 560 17.42 25.28 -17.43
CA ASP A 560 17.44 26.71 -17.81
C ASP A 560 16.73 27.63 -16.78
N ASP A 561 16.15 27.09 -15.71
CA ASP A 561 15.70 27.90 -14.57
C ASP A 561 16.91 28.36 -13.74
N ILE A 562 17.10 29.67 -13.65
CA ILE A 562 18.26 30.29 -13.01
C ILE A 562 18.36 30.00 -11.50
N CYS A 563 17.24 29.60 -10.87
CA CYS A 563 17.20 29.26 -9.46
C CYS A 563 17.20 27.77 -9.17
N LEU A 564 16.88 26.95 -10.16
CA LEU A 564 16.55 25.53 -9.98
C LEU A 564 17.03 24.72 -11.19
N SER A 565 18.15 25.10 -11.81
CA SER A 565 18.71 24.31 -12.91
C SER A 565 19.37 23.07 -12.35
N ASP A 566 18.62 21.97 -12.38
CA ASP A 566 19.17 20.63 -12.39
C ASP A 566 19.63 20.33 -13.83
N SER A 567 20.87 19.84 -13.97
CA SER A 567 21.40 19.43 -15.28
C SER A 567 20.85 18.07 -15.75
N SER A 568 20.24 17.31 -14.84
CA SER A 568 19.69 15.96 -15.00
C SER A 568 18.16 15.90 -15.07
N GLY A 569 17.45 16.88 -14.50
CA GLY A 569 15.97 16.93 -14.45
C GLY A 569 15.33 15.89 -13.52
N THR A 570 16.06 15.41 -12.52
CA THR A 570 15.67 14.34 -11.59
C THR A 570 15.36 14.83 -10.18
N LEU A 571 15.70 16.09 -9.86
CA LEU A 571 15.47 16.66 -8.54
C LEU A 571 14.03 17.16 -8.38
N ALA A 572 13.28 16.54 -7.47
CA ALA A 572 11.93 16.97 -7.10
C ALA A 572 11.97 18.09 -6.05
N ILE A 573 11.30 19.20 -6.34
CA ILE A 573 11.17 20.31 -5.40
C ILE A 573 9.77 20.28 -4.84
N VAL A 574 9.69 20.14 -3.51
CA VAL A 574 8.43 20.16 -2.79
C VAL A 574 8.38 21.47 -2.02
N THR A 575 7.44 22.33 -2.41
CA THR A 575 7.16 23.54 -1.63
C THR A 575 6.49 23.18 -0.32
N HIS A 576 6.58 24.06 0.67
CA HIS A 576 5.80 23.91 1.90
C HIS A 576 5.19 25.23 2.33
N SER A 577 4.09 25.18 3.09
CA SER A 577 3.56 26.41 3.69
C SER A 577 4.58 26.86 4.72
N ASP A 578 5.06 28.09 4.57
CA ASP A 578 5.78 28.75 5.63
C ASP A 578 4.81 29.66 6.40
N ARG A 579 5.23 30.07 7.59
CA ARG A 579 4.53 31.03 8.43
C ARG A 579 4.41 32.42 7.75
N ASP A 580 5.07 32.67 6.63
CA ASP A 580 5.15 33.98 5.96
C ASP A 580 3.87 34.40 5.22
N THR A 581 2.83 33.56 5.20
CA THR A 581 1.45 34.03 4.93
C THR A 581 1.01 35.18 5.86
N ARG A 582 1.68 35.39 7.02
CA ARG A 582 1.48 36.54 7.93
C ARG A 582 2.27 37.82 7.62
N ALA A 583 3.08 37.89 6.55
CA ALA A 583 3.84 39.12 6.21
C ALA A 583 2.94 40.36 5.92
N LEU A 584 1.63 40.19 5.81
CA LEU A 584 0.66 41.29 5.75
C LEU A 584 0.31 41.92 7.12
N ALA A 585 0.79 41.40 8.26
CA ALA A 585 0.38 41.83 9.60
C ALA A 585 1.48 42.29 10.58
N GLY A 586 2.77 42.20 10.23
CA GLY A 586 3.86 42.85 11.00
C GLY A 586 4.21 42.21 12.36
N VAL A 587 4.17 40.88 12.46
CA VAL A 587 4.60 40.10 13.65
C VAL A 587 5.94 39.40 13.35
N ASP A 588 6.79 39.23 14.37
CA ASP A 588 8.14 38.65 14.29
C ASP A 588 8.15 37.22 13.67
N THR A 589 9.02 37.01 12.68
CA THR A 589 8.89 36.01 11.59
C THR A 589 9.89 34.85 11.67
N SER A 590 10.45 34.49 12.83
CA SER A 590 11.30 33.28 12.86
C SER A 590 10.43 32.01 12.76
N ILE A 591 10.85 31.08 11.90
CA ILE A 591 10.31 29.71 11.78
C ILE A 591 10.49 28.91 13.10
N ASP A 592 11.36 29.40 13.98
CA ASP A 592 11.71 28.79 15.26
C ASP A 592 10.75 29.15 16.42
N ASN A 593 9.63 29.83 16.16
CA ASN A 593 8.66 30.22 17.20
C ASN A 593 7.23 29.82 16.80
N ILE A 594 6.82 28.63 17.24
CA ILE A 594 5.45 28.08 17.12
C ILE A 594 4.73 28.32 18.44
N ASP A 595 3.49 28.80 18.37
CA ASP A 595 2.59 28.82 19.52
C ASP A 595 1.34 27.94 19.30
N VAL A 596 0.59 27.69 20.38
CA VAL A 596 -0.61 26.84 20.36
C VAL A 596 -1.64 27.25 19.30
N ASN A 597 -1.72 28.53 18.93
CA ASN A 597 -2.68 29.01 17.94
C ASN A 597 -2.25 28.68 16.50
N ASP A 598 -0.97 28.36 16.27
CA ASP A 598 -0.48 28.06 14.93
C ASP A 598 -1.00 26.69 14.44
N PHE A 599 -1.23 25.72 15.34
CA PHE A 599 -1.86 24.45 14.99
C PHE A 599 -3.31 24.60 14.51
N ALA A 600 -4.08 25.48 15.16
CA ALA A 600 -5.45 25.78 14.71
C ALA A 600 -5.47 26.50 13.35
N LEU A 601 -4.44 27.28 13.05
CA LEU A 601 -4.27 27.92 11.75
C LEU A 601 -3.95 26.88 10.67
N TRP A 602 -3.04 25.94 10.95
CA TRP A 602 -2.73 24.84 10.04
C TRP A 602 -3.94 23.95 9.77
N GLY A 603 -4.75 23.65 10.79
CA GLY A 603 -6.02 22.95 10.60
C GLY A 603 -6.97 23.68 9.64
N ALA A 604 -7.07 25.01 9.75
CA ALA A 604 -7.88 25.81 8.84
C ALA A 604 -7.29 25.89 7.41
N GLN A 605 -5.97 25.93 7.27
CA GLN A 605 -5.31 25.88 5.95
C GLN A 605 -5.48 24.51 5.30
N LEU A 606 -5.46 23.44 6.09
CA LEU A 606 -5.74 22.10 5.61
C LEU A 606 -7.18 21.98 5.10
N ASP A 607 -8.16 22.56 5.80
CA ASP A 607 -9.54 22.62 5.33
C ASP A 607 -9.66 23.33 3.96
N GLU A 608 -8.94 24.43 3.78
CA GLU A 608 -8.90 25.15 2.50
C GLU A 608 -8.22 24.31 1.41
N ALA A 609 -7.13 23.63 1.76
CA ALA A 609 -6.37 22.76 0.85
C ALA A 609 -7.19 21.55 0.38
N ILE A 610 -7.88 20.85 1.29
CA ILE A 610 -8.73 19.70 0.95
C ILE A 610 -9.84 20.09 -0.04
N VAL A 611 -10.41 21.29 0.10
CA VAL A 611 -11.44 21.79 -0.82
C VAL A 611 -10.86 22.14 -2.19
N ALA A 612 -9.59 22.55 -2.24
CA ALA A 612 -8.94 23.01 -3.45
C ALA A 612 -8.15 21.91 -4.20
N ALA A 613 -7.92 20.76 -3.57
CA ALA A 613 -6.99 19.73 -4.01
C ALA A 613 -7.39 19.05 -5.34
N ASP A 614 -6.37 18.70 -6.12
CA ASP A 614 -6.41 17.78 -7.26
C ASP A 614 -5.47 16.58 -7.02
N ALA A 615 -5.36 15.67 -8.00
CA ALA A 615 -4.62 14.41 -7.84
C ALA A 615 -3.12 14.55 -7.56
N ALA A 616 -2.52 15.70 -7.88
CA ALA A 616 -1.10 15.98 -7.68
C ALA A 616 -0.86 16.98 -6.55
N SER A 617 -1.91 17.34 -5.80
CA SER A 617 -1.83 18.31 -4.73
C SER A 617 -1.17 17.71 -3.50
N THR A 618 -0.16 18.39 -2.98
CA THR A 618 0.41 18.11 -1.66
C THR A 618 0.12 19.28 -0.73
N TRP A 619 -0.07 19.01 0.55
CA TRP A 619 -0.08 19.98 1.62
C TRP A 619 0.95 19.57 2.67
N GLY A 620 1.54 20.53 3.37
CA GLY A 620 2.70 20.20 4.16
C GLY A 620 3.08 21.29 5.12
N ILE A 621 3.48 20.86 6.31
CA ILE A 621 4.00 21.73 7.36
C ILE A 621 5.46 21.44 7.63
N VAL A 622 6.18 22.50 7.94
CA VAL A 622 7.55 22.43 8.41
C VAL A 622 7.63 23.09 9.78
N MET A 623 8.23 22.40 10.73
CA MET A 623 8.43 22.89 12.09
C MET A 623 9.85 22.60 12.56
N ALA A 624 10.37 23.42 13.48
CA ALA A 624 11.66 23.19 14.09
C ALA A 624 11.51 22.80 15.57
N LEU A 625 12.33 21.86 16.05
CA LEU A 625 12.31 21.45 17.45
C LEU A 625 12.47 22.60 18.46
N PRO A 626 13.29 23.66 18.22
CA PRO A 626 13.41 24.79 19.14
C PRO A 626 12.07 25.48 19.42
N ALA A 627 11.16 25.45 18.43
CA ALA A 627 9.82 26.01 18.55
C ALA A 627 8.93 25.23 19.55
N MET A 628 9.29 23.98 19.86
CA MET A 628 8.62 23.16 20.85
C MET A 628 9.28 23.26 22.23
N MET A 629 10.29 24.13 22.40
CA MET A 629 11.06 24.24 23.63
C MET A 629 10.87 25.59 24.32
N VAL A 630 10.74 25.57 25.65
CA VAL A 630 10.81 26.75 26.53
C VAL A 630 11.90 26.51 27.57
N ASP A 631 12.85 27.45 27.68
CA ASP A 631 14.02 27.36 28.56
C ASP A 631 14.84 26.07 28.37
N GLY A 632 14.97 25.59 27.12
CA GLY A 632 15.76 24.40 26.79
C GLY A 632 15.07 23.08 27.13
N ARG A 633 13.74 23.07 27.30
CA ARG A 633 12.93 21.87 27.57
C ARG A 633 11.66 21.88 26.74
N ALA A 634 11.14 20.71 26.41
CA ALA A 634 9.85 20.58 25.75
C ALA A 634 8.73 21.37 26.48
N ASP A 635 8.01 22.21 25.75
CA ASP A 635 6.83 22.91 26.26
C ASP A 635 5.61 21.97 26.23
N PRO A 636 5.08 21.57 27.39
CA PRO A 636 3.94 20.66 27.44
C PRO A 636 2.68 21.23 26.77
N ALA A 637 2.52 22.56 26.72
CA ALA A 637 1.37 23.18 26.07
C ALA A 637 1.46 23.07 24.55
N VAL A 638 2.65 23.25 24.00
CA VAL A 638 2.90 23.10 22.55
C VAL A 638 2.79 21.64 22.14
N LEU A 639 3.36 20.70 22.92
CA LEU A 639 3.22 19.27 22.65
C LEU A 639 1.76 18.79 22.69
N ALA A 640 0.96 19.25 23.66
CA ALA A 640 -0.46 18.88 23.74
C ALA A 640 -1.28 19.46 22.57
N ALA A 641 -0.92 20.66 22.11
CA ALA A 641 -1.55 21.26 20.95
C ALA A 641 -1.16 20.54 19.66
N PHE A 642 0.10 20.13 19.55
CA PHE A 642 0.59 19.31 18.45
C PHE A 642 -0.11 17.94 18.42
N ASP A 643 -0.20 17.25 19.55
CA ASP A 643 -0.95 15.98 19.69
C ASP A 643 -2.41 16.11 19.26
N THR A 644 -3.07 17.22 19.64
CA THR A 644 -4.44 17.51 19.21
C THR A 644 -4.52 17.64 17.69
N PHE A 645 -3.58 18.37 17.09
CA PHE A 645 -3.51 18.57 15.65
C PHE A 645 -3.18 17.27 14.89
N LEU A 646 -2.28 16.44 15.40
CA LEU A 646 -2.03 15.11 14.84
C LEU A 646 -3.27 14.22 14.90
N GLY A 647 -4.06 14.30 15.97
CA GLY A 647 -5.34 13.62 16.06
C GLY A 647 -6.36 14.10 15.01
N GLU A 648 -6.34 15.40 14.66
CA GLU A 648 -7.14 15.93 13.55
C GLU A 648 -6.67 15.39 12.20
N LEU A 649 -5.34 15.34 11.95
CA LEU A 649 -4.78 14.74 10.74
C LEU A 649 -5.13 13.26 10.62
N ALA A 650 -4.94 12.48 11.69
CA ALA A 650 -5.26 11.06 11.69
C ALA A 650 -6.75 10.79 11.46
N ALA A 651 -7.63 11.61 12.05
CA ALA A 651 -9.06 11.51 11.80
C ALA A 651 -9.41 11.75 10.33
N ARG A 652 -8.73 12.70 9.68
CA ARG A 652 -8.88 12.98 8.24
C ARG A 652 -8.30 11.89 7.36
N ALA A 653 -7.16 11.30 7.74
CA ALA A 653 -6.57 10.17 7.05
C ALA A 653 -7.50 8.95 7.10
N VAL A 654 -8.07 8.64 8.27
CA VAL A 654 -9.10 7.60 8.43
C VAL A 654 -10.37 7.91 7.61
N ALA A 655 -10.70 9.18 7.42
CA ALA A 655 -11.81 9.61 6.58
C ALA A 655 -11.50 9.59 5.07
N GLY A 656 -10.25 9.28 4.67
CA GLY A 656 -9.80 9.32 3.28
C GLY A 656 -9.67 10.74 2.72
N GLU A 657 -9.69 11.77 3.56
CA GLU A 657 -9.54 13.17 3.14
C GLU A 657 -8.09 13.50 2.78
N ILE A 658 -7.13 12.81 3.41
CA ILE A 658 -5.70 13.03 3.24
C ILE A 658 -4.93 11.70 3.26
N VAL A 659 -3.72 11.69 2.68
CA VAL A 659 -2.76 10.60 2.82
C VAL A 659 -1.50 11.16 3.50
N SER A 660 -0.99 10.53 4.55
CA SER A 660 0.26 10.95 5.20
C SER A 660 1.45 10.34 4.47
N ILE A 661 2.35 11.17 3.95
CA ILE A 661 3.56 10.75 3.21
C ILE A 661 4.81 11.44 3.76
N THR A 662 5.97 10.86 3.47
CA THR A 662 7.26 11.50 3.72
C THR A 662 7.54 12.56 2.65
N ALA A 663 8.62 13.33 2.84
CA ALA A 663 8.97 14.38 1.89
C ALA A 663 9.42 13.80 0.54
N SER A 664 10.19 12.70 0.55
CA SER A 664 10.53 11.97 -0.67
C SER A 664 9.30 11.39 -1.38
N GLY A 665 8.31 10.90 -0.62
CA GLY A 665 7.03 10.45 -1.17
C GLY A 665 6.24 11.56 -1.88
N ALA A 666 6.37 12.82 -1.42
CA ALA A 666 5.79 13.97 -2.13
C ALA A 666 6.55 14.30 -3.42
N GLY A 667 7.87 14.06 -3.44
CA GLY A 667 8.71 14.22 -4.62
C GLY A 667 8.44 13.20 -5.72
N SER A 668 8.11 11.96 -5.37
CA SER A 668 7.81 10.88 -6.33
C SER A 668 6.48 11.04 -7.06
N LEU A 669 5.57 11.90 -6.59
CA LEU A 669 4.28 12.18 -7.26
C LEU A 669 4.41 12.92 -8.61
N LEU A 670 5.64 13.29 -9.01
CA LEU A 670 5.94 13.97 -10.27
C LEU A 670 6.42 13.04 -11.40
N GLY A 671 6.63 11.77 -11.07
CA GLY A 671 7.17 10.74 -11.97
C GLY A 671 6.13 10.17 -12.91
#